data_AF-A0A922D3Q0-F1
#
_entry.id   AF-A0A922D3Q0-F1
#
_cell.length_a   1.000
_cell.length_b   1.000
_cell.length_c   1.000
_cell.angle_alpha   90.00
_cell.angle_beta   90.00
_cell.angle_gamma   90.00
#
_symmetry.space_group_name_H-M   'P 1'
#
loop_
_entity.id
_entity.type
_entity.pdbx_description
1 polymer ?
#
loop_
_entity_poly.entity_id
_entity_poly.type
_entity_poly.pdbx_seq_one_letter_code
_entity_poly.pdbx_strand_id
1 'polypeptide(L)'
;MGDSKALDDKYNIEAAEVLANEAQHLPITEAAPIYEQLLTLFPTAAKYWKQYVEAHMAVNNDDATKQIFSRCLLNCLQIPLWRCYIRFIKMANESKGLEGQEETRKAFDFMLNYVGADIASGPIWMEYITFLKSLPALSTQEESQRMTAVRKVYQKAIVTPTHHIEQLWRDYENFENSVSRQLAKGLLSEYQPKFNSARAVYRERKKYVDEIDWNMLAVPPSGSYKEEVQWMAWKRLLAFEKGNPQRIDSASSNKRIIFTYEQCLMYLYHYPDIWYDYATWHAKSGSVDTAVKLFQRALKALPDSEMLRYAYAELEESRGAIQSAKKIYESLLGDDVNTTTLAHIQFIRFLRRTEGVEAARKYFLDARKSPNCTYHVYVAYAMMAFCLDKDREIAHNVFEAGLKRFMHEPLYILEYADFLTRLNDDRNIRALFERALSSLPPEESVEVWKRFAQFEQTYGDLASMLKVEQRRKEALSRTGEEGASALEGSLQDVVSRYSFMDLWPCSSKDLDHLARQEWLAKNMDKKVEKLALPNGPGSVDKDYAGLISNSTVSAKVVNPDVSKMVIYDPRQKSGIETLPSTTSSGVPAAYSNLSNPAAAIVGGGMTNAFDEILKATPPALVAFLASLPVVEGPTPDVDVVLSICLQSDIPAGQTGKLGTSAVQLSGGPVPTTSVLSGSSKSHPMPGGAPFKTTRDRQAGKRKDLDRQEDDETATVQSQPLPRDVFRIRQIQKSRGGTTTKARGVTTSQTGSASYGSALSGDLSGSTG
;
A
#
# COMPACT_ATOMS: atom_id res chain seq x y z
N MET A 1 18.73 -12.14 -9.07
CA MET A 1 19.42 -12.66 -7.86
C MET A 1 20.95 -12.61 -7.97
N GLY A 2 21.56 -12.65 -9.16
CA GLY A 2 23.02 -12.46 -9.30
C GLY A 2 23.49 -11.06 -8.87
N ASP A 3 22.82 -10.00 -9.35
CA ASP A 3 23.28 -8.62 -9.19
C ASP A 3 23.32 -8.13 -7.73
N SER A 4 22.43 -8.65 -6.87
CA SER A 4 22.38 -8.27 -5.45
C SER A 4 23.69 -8.59 -4.72
N LYS A 5 24.33 -9.73 -5.02
CA LYS A 5 25.61 -10.10 -4.41
C LYS A 5 26.78 -9.26 -4.94
N ALA A 6 26.76 -8.86 -6.21
CA ALA A 6 27.78 -7.98 -6.78
C ALA A 6 27.65 -6.53 -6.27
N LEU A 7 26.43 -6.10 -5.93
CA LEU A 7 26.17 -4.82 -5.25
C LEU A 7 26.58 -4.85 -3.77
N ASP A 8 26.36 -5.96 -3.05
CA ASP A 8 26.82 -6.12 -1.66
C ASP A 8 28.36 -5.98 -1.55
N ASP A 9 29.13 -6.62 -2.43
CA ASP A 9 30.60 -6.52 -2.44
C ASP A 9 31.10 -5.08 -2.67
N LYS A 10 30.36 -4.27 -3.44
CA LYS A 10 30.71 -2.87 -3.74
C LYS A 10 30.57 -1.94 -2.53
N TYR A 11 29.65 -2.23 -1.62
CA TYR A 11 29.34 -1.40 -0.44
C TYR A 11 29.93 -1.95 0.87
N ASN A 12 30.98 -2.77 0.78
CA ASN A 12 31.66 -3.35 1.94
C ASN A 12 32.24 -2.26 2.87
N ILE A 13 31.61 -2.09 4.04
CA ILE A 13 31.93 -1.09 5.04
C ILE A 13 33.32 -1.34 5.65
N GLU A 14 33.67 -2.59 5.95
CA GLU A 14 34.96 -2.93 6.59
C GLU A 14 36.13 -2.59 5.67
N ALA A 15 36.03 -2.91 4.38
CA ALA A 15 37.01 -2.53 3.37
C ALA A 15 37.15 -1.00 3.23
N ALA A 16 36.02 -0.28 3.25
CA ALA A 16 36.02 1.19 3.19
C ALA A 16 36.68 1.83 4.42
N GLU A 17 36.47 1.29 5.62
CA GLU A 17 37.14 1.75 6.83
C GLU A 17 38.65 1.46 6.84
N VAL A 18 39.08 0.29 6.37
CA VAL A 18 40.51 -0.04 6.23
C VAL A 18 41.20 0.94 5.28
N LEU A 19 40.65 1.16 4.08
CA LEU A 19 41.20 2.11 3.09
C LEU A 19 41.24 3.54 3.63
N ALA A 20 40.21 3.99 4.35
CA ALA A 20 40.17 5.32 4.93
C ALA A 20 41.18 5.51 6.09
N ASN A 21 41.51 4.43 6.82
CA ASN A 21 42.53 4.44 7.85
C ASN A 21 43.94 4.43 7.26
N GLU A 22 44.18 3.64 6.21
CA GLU A 22 45.44 3.66 5.45
C GLU A 22 45.71 5.05 4.85
N ALA A 23 44.73 5.65 4.18
CA ALA A 23 44.84 6.98 3.56
C ALA A 23 45.18 8.12 4.54
N GLN A 24 44.87 7.99 5.84
CA GLN A 24 45.26 8.99 6.86
C GLN A 24 46.77 8.98 7.17
N HIS A 25 47.48 7.92 6.82
CA HIS A 25 48.91 7.74 7.10
C HIS A 25 49.79 7.94 5.86
N LEU A 26 49.20 8.14 4.68
CA LEU A 26 49.90 8.34 3.41
C LEU A 26 50.08 9.83 3.07
N PRO A 27 51.08 10.20 2.25
CA PRO A 27 51.20 11.53 1.66
C PRO A 27 49.96 11.87 0.80
N ILE A 28 49.62 13.17 0.69
CA ILE A 28 48.40 13.61 -0.03
C ILE A 28 48.33 13.14 -1.49
N THR A 29 49.48 12.96 -2.15
CA THR A 29 49.59 12.43 -3.51
C THR A 29 49.07 11.00 -3.67
N GLU A 30 49.20 10.18 -2.63
CA GLU A 30 48.78 8.79 -2.58
C GLU A 30 47.41 8.63 -1.89
N ALA A 31 47.13 9.46 -0.88
CA ALA A 31 45.85 9.47 -0.18
C ALA A 31 44.69 10.02 -1.02
N ALA A 32 44.92 11.02 -1.88
CA ALA A 32 43.89 11.65 -2.70
C ALA A 32 43.09 10.67 -3.59
N PRO A 33 43.70 9.77 -4.41
CA PRO A 33 42.94 8.82 -5.21
C PRO A 33 42.12 7.83 -4.35
N ILE A 34 42.59 7.46 -3.16
CA ILE A 34 41.85 6.59 -2.23
C ILE A 34 40.60 7.31 -1.72
N TYR A 35 40.73 8.58 -1.31
CA TYR A 35 39.57 9.39 -0.90
C TYR A 35 38.58 9.60 -2.05
N GLU A 36 39.04 9.86 -3.27
CA GLU A 36 38.14 10.02 -4.44
C GLU A 36 37.39 8.72 -4.76
N GLN A 37 38.03 7.55 -4.64
CA GLN A 37 37.37 6.25 -4.78
C GLN A 37 36.30 6.04 -3.69
N LEU A 38 36.65 6.28 -2.42
CA LEU A 38 35.73 6.15 -1.29
C LEU A 38 34.52 7.10 -1.41
N LEU A 39 34.74 8.34 -1.83
CA LEU A 39 33.71 9.37 -1.95
C LEU A 39 32.86 9.22 -3.22
N THR A 40 33.33 8.48 -4.22
CA THR A 40 32.51 8.02 -5.35
C THR A 40 31.49 6.95 -4.91
N LEU A 41 31.84 6.11 -3.94
CA LEU A 41 30.95 5.10 -3.35
C LEU A 41 30.03 5.69 -2.27
N PHE A 42 30.60 6.52 -1.39
CA PHE A 42 29.94 7.08 -0.21
C PHE A 42 29.92 8.62 -0.25
N PRO A 43 29.17 9.25 -1.20
CA PRO A 43 29.22 10.69 -1.43
C PRO A 43 28.73 11.54 -0.24
N THR A 44 27.96 10.95 0.69
CA THR A 44 27.45 11.61 1.90
C THR A 44 28.31 11.36 3.15
N ALA A 45 29.41 10.61 3.05
CA ALA A 45 30.26 10.24 4.19
C ALA A 45 31.12 11.43 4.67
N ALA A 46 30.54 12.28 5.52
CA ALA A 46 31.21 13.46 6.07
C ALA A 46 32.51 13.15 6.83
N LYS A 47 32.66 11.94 7.38
CA LYS A 47 33.91 11.42 7.98
C LYS A 47 35.07 11.46 6.97
N TYR A 48 34.86 10.87 5.79
CA TYR A 48 35.87 10.80 4.73
C TYR A 48 36.11 12.17 4.07
N TRP A 49 35.06 12.96 3.84
CA TRP A 49 35.23 14.35 3.38
C TRP A 49 36.07 15.19 4.34
N LYS A 50 35.83 15.08 5.65
CA LYS A 50 36.62 15.79 6.67
C LYS A 50 38.08 15.37 6.65
N GLN A 51 38.36 14.07 6.59
CA GLN A 51 39.74 13.55 6.51
C GLN A 51 40.46 14.06 5.24
N TYR A 52 39.78 14.02 4.09
CA TYR A 52 40.36 14.47 2.83
C TYR A 52 40.66 15.98 2.82
N VAL A 53 39.75 16.80 3.36
CA VAL A 53 39.96 18.24 3.57
C VAL A 53 41.13 18.50 4.52
N GLU A 54 41.16 17.85 5.69
CA GLU A 54 42.22 18.06 6.68
C GLU A 54 43.61 17.68 6.15
N ALA A 55 43.69 16.67 5.27
CA ALA A 55 44.93 16.28 4.60
C ALA A 55 45.43 17.35 3.60
N HIS A 56 44.55 18.01 2.83
CA HIS A 56 44.95 19.15 1.97
C HIS A 56 45.29 20.41 2.77
N MET A 57 44.56 20.68 3.87
CA MET A 57 44.88 21.78 4.78
C MET A 57 46.25 21.60 5.43
N ALA A 58 46.64 20.38 5.79
CA ALA A 58 47.97 20.09 6.37
C ALA A 58 49.13 20.40 5.41
N VAL A 59 48.88 20.42 4.10
CA VAL A 59 49.85 20.76 3.04
C VAL A 59 49.70 22.23 2.59
N ASN A 60 48.80 23.00 3.20
CA ASN A 60 48.47 24.40 2.85
C ASN A 60 48.02 24.57 1.38
N ASN A 61 47.31 23.58 0.82
CA ASN A 61 46.75 23.67 -0.53
C ASN A 61 45.34 24.30 -0.49
N ASP A 62 45.31 25.62 -0.35
CA ASP A 62 44.07 26.40 -0.19
C ASP A 62 43.08 26.23 -1.34
N ASP A 63 43.57 26.13 -2.58
CA ASP A 63 42.69 26.05 -3.75
C ASP A 63 42.06 24.67 -3.92
N ALA A 64 42.82 23.59 -3.66
CA ALA A 64 42.22 22.26 -3.55
C ALA A 64 41.22 22.17 -2.39
N THR A 65 41.56 22.76 -1.24
CA THR A 65 40.68 22.80 -0.06
C THR A 65 39.34 23.50 -0.38
N LYS A 66 39.36 24.65 -1.06
CA LYS A 66 38.14 25.35 -1.53
C LYS A 66 37.31 24.48 -2.49
N GLN A 67 37.95 23.80 -3.44
CA GLN A 67 37.28 22.92 -4.40
C GLN A 67 36.63 21.70 -3.72
N ILE A 68 37.26 21.15 -2.68
CA ILE A 68 36.68 20.02 -1.92
C ILE A 68 35.46 20.49 -1.12
N PHE A 69 35.55 21.64 -0.43
CA PHE A 69 34.39 22.21 0.27
C PHE A 69 33.21 22.51 -0.66
N SER A 70 33.45 23.00 -1.89
CA SER A 70 32.35 23.28 -2.83
C SER A 70 31.60 22.02 -3.28
N ARG A 71 32.24 20.84 -3.24
CA ARG A 71 31.63 19.54 -3.56
C ARG A 71 30.82 18.94 -2.40
N CYS A 72 31.31 19.08 -1.17
CA CYS A 72 30.78 18.33 -0.03
C CYS A 72 29.87 19.13 0.90
N LEU A 73 30.11 20.43 1.11
CA LEU A 73 29.61 21.15 2.29
C LEU A 73 28.07 21.21 2.37
N LEU A 74 27.40 21.40 1.23
CA LEU A 74 25.92 21.44 1.15
C LEU A 74 25.26 20.06 1.12
N ASN A 75 26.01 18.99 0.84
CA ASN A 75 25.54 17.61 0.85
C ASN A 75 25.85 16.89 2.17
N CYS A 76 26.79 17.42 2.96
CA CYS A 76 27.27 16.85 4.21
C CYS A 76 27.11 17.85 5.36
N LEU A 77 25.93 17.85 6.00
CA LEU A 77 25.54 18.81 7.03
C LEU A 77 26.06 18.47 8.45
N GLN A 78 27.18 17.75 8.54
CA GLN A 78 27.75 17.29 9.81
C GLN A 78 28.65 18.32 10.50
N ILE A 79 28.42 18.56 11.79
CA ILE A 79 29.11 19.60 12.58
C ILE A 79 30.65 19.52 12.54
N PRO A 80 31.30 18.35 12.60
CA PRO A 80 32.76 18.26 12.50
C PRO A 80 33.33 18.77 11.17
N LEU A 81 32.64 18.53 10.05
CA LEU A 81 33.07 18.99 8.72
C LEU A 81 32.90 20.51 8.59
N TRP A 82 31.76 21.05 9.04
CA TRP A 82 31.54 22.49 9.02
C TRP A 82 32.48 23.26 9.96
N ARG A 83 32.85 22.69 11.13
CA ARG A 83 33.89 23.30 12.00
C ARG A 83 35.28 23.28 11.34
N CYS A 84 35.57 22.29 10.50
CA CYS A 84 36.76 22.29 9.66
C CYS A 84 36.72 23.43 8.63
N TYR A 85 35.57 23.66 7.98
CA TYR A 85 35.36 24.82 7.08
C TYR A 85 35.62 26.17 7.77
N ILE A 86 35.05 26.42 8.95
CA ILE A 86 35.34 27.68 9.68
C ILE A 86 36.81 27.79 10.11
N ARG A 87 37.46 26.68 10.49
CA ARG A 87 38.91 26.68 10.78
C ARG A 87 39.71 27.13 9.55
N PHE A 88 39.41 26.58 8.37
CA PHE A 88 40.03 26.96 7.10
C PHE A 88 39.81 28.44 6.78
N ILE A 89 38.57 28.93 6.81
CA ILE A 89 38.25 30.33 6.51
C ILE A 89 38.99 31.28 7.46
N LYS A 90 39.07 30.96 8.76
CA LYS A 90 39.82 31.77 9.73
C LYS A 90 41.30 31.85 9.38
N MET A 91 41.94 30.72 9.03
CA MET A 91 43.37 30.69 8.66
C MET A 91 43.63 31.46 7.35
N ALA A 92 42.82 31.22 6.31
CA ALA A 92 42.95 31.87 5.00
C ALA A 92 42.71 33.41 5.04
N ASN A 93 42.07 33.90 6.10
CA ASN A 93 41.70 35.31 6.27
C ASN A 93 42.49 36.04 7.35
N GLU A 94 43.34 35.36 8.12
CA GLU A 94 44.12 35.94 9.22
C GLU A 94 45.06 37.07 8.73
N SER A 95 45.62 36.92 7.53
CA SER A 95 46.48 37.92 6.87
C SER A 95 45.74 39.11 6.26
N LYS A 96 44.40 39.06 6.12
CA LYS A 96 43.58 40.08 5.42
C LYS A 96 43.02 41.18 6.32
N GLY A 97 43.32 41.19 7.61
CA GLY A 97 42.87 42.22 8.54
C GLY A 97 41.34 42.37 8.61
N LEU A 98 40.83 43.60 8.48
CA LEU A 98 39.39 43.92 8.61
C LEU A 98 38.51 43.25 7.55
N GLU A 99 39.00 43.11 6.32
CA GLU A 99 38.27 42.43 5.24
C GLU A 99 38.11 40.94 5.57
N GLY A 100 39.20 40.30 6.02
CA GLY A 100 39.19 38.91 6.47
C GLY A 100 38.29 38.65 7.68
N GLN A 101 38.15 39.63 8.59
CA GLN A 101 37.20 39.57 9.70
C GLN A 101 35.74 39.59 9.19
N GLU A 102 35.41 40.46 8.24
CA GLU A 102 34.07 40.54 7.65
C GLU A 102 33.73 39.28 6.82
N GLU A 103 34.69 38.74 6.06
CA GLU A 103 34.54 37.44 5.39
C GLU A 103 34.31 36.29 6.39
N THR A 104 35.07 36.27 7.49
CA THR A 104 34.90 35.28 8.56
C THR A 104 33.53 35.40 9.23
N ARG A 105 33.05 36.63 9.45
CA ARG A 105 31.71 36.90 9.99
C ARG A 105 30.61 36.38 9.06
N LYS A 106 30.73 36.63 7.75
CA LYS A 106 29.83 36.09 6.71
C LYS A 106 29.86 34.56 6.68
N ALA A 107 31.02 33.93 6.85
CA ALA A 107 31.15 32.47 6.90
C ALA A 107 30.45 31.84 8.13
N PHE A 108 30.52 32.48 9.31
CA PHE A 108 29.74 32.07 10.48
C PHE A 108 28.22 32.21 10.25
N ASP A 109 27.76 33.35 9.71
CA ASP A 109 26.34 33.55 9.37
C ASP A 109 25.86 32.50 8.35
N PHE A 110 26.67 32.19 7.33
CA PHE A 110 26.41 31.14 6.34
C PHE A 110 26.31 29.75 7.00
N MET A 111 27.29 29.35 7.79
CA MET A 111 27.29 28.09 8.54
C MET A 111 26.04 27.92 9.42
N LEU A 112 25.68 28.95 10.17
CA LEU A 112 24.53 28.91 11.08
C LEU A 112 23.18 28.83 10.35
N ASN A 113 23.10 29.30 9.09
CA ASN A 113 21.90 29.12 8.28
C ASN A 113 21.66 27.66 7.85
N TYR A 114 22.72 26.84 7.73
CA TYR A 114 22.63 25.43 7.35
C TYR A 114 22.64 24.48 8.54
N VAL A 115 23.63 24.60 9.44
CA VAL A 115 23.83 23.66 10.56
C VAL A 115 23.52 24.25 11.94
N GLY A 116 23.10 25.51 12.02
CA GLY A 116 22.76 26.16 13.29
C GLY A 116 21.55 25.54 14.02
N ALA A 117 20.70 24.79 13.32
CA ALA A 117 19.56 24.06 13.89
C ALA A 117 19.94 22.67 14.47
N ASP A 118 21.19 22.24 14.30
CA ASP A 118 21.67 20.96 14.80
C ASP A 118 21.79 20.93 16.33
N ILE A 119 21.59 19.75 16.94
CA ILE A 119 21.68 19.57 18.40
C ILE A 119 23.12 19.74 18.92
N ALA A 120 24.12 19.40 18.12
CA ALA A 120 25.54 19.57 18.38
C ALA A 120 26.11 20.91 17.89
N SER A 121 25.27 21.84 17.39
CA SER A 121 25.73 23.18 16.96
C SER A 121 26.20 24.11 18.09
N GLY A 122 25.97 23.75 19.37
CA GLY A 122 26.32 24.57 20.53
C GLY A 122 27.74 25.20 20.52
N PRO A 123 28.81 24.46 20.22
CA PRO A 123 30.17 25.00 20.10
C PRO A 123 30.31 26.06 19.00
N ILE A 124 29.57 25.95 17.89
CA ILE A 124 29.59 26.94 16.81
C ILE A 124 29.09 28.30 17.31
N TRP A 125 27.95 28.30 18.04
CA TRP A 125 27.40 29.50 18.63
C TRP A 125 28.39 30.16 19.58
N MET A 126 29.06 29.38 20.44
CA MET A 126 30.08 29.88 21.37
C MET A 126 31.33 30.41 20.65
N GLU A 127 31.81 29.73 19.62
CA GLU A 127 32.93 30.18 18.77
C GLU A 127 32.60 31.50 18.05
N TYR A 128 31.40 31.64 17.48
CA TYR A 128 30.97 32.87 16.81
C TYR A 128 30.81 34.04 17.79
N ILE A 129 30.22 33.80 18.96
CA ILE A 129 30.09 34.81 20.02
C ILE A 129 31.48 35.26 20.50
N THR A 130 32.42 34.33 20.64
CA THR A 130 33.82 34.62 21.04
C THR A 130 34.51 35.46 19.97
N PHE A 131 34.37 35.08 18.69
CA PHE A 131 34.87 35.85 17.55
C PHE A 131 34.32 37.27 17.53
N LEU A 132 33.00 37.46 17.64
CA LEU A 132 32.37 38.79 17.66
C LEU A 132 32.84 39.66 18.84
N LYS A 133 33.09 39.05 20.01
CA LYS A 133 33.67 39.76 21.17
C LYS A 133 35.14 40.15 20.96
N SER A 134 35.90 39.39 20.16
CA SER A 134 37.31 39.68 19.86
C SER A 134 37.53 40.75 18.78
N LEU A 135 36.50 41.11 18.01
CA LEU A 135 36.62 42.15 16.99
C LEU A 135 37.01 43.49 17.63
N PRO A 136 38.01 44.24 17.10
CA PRO A 136 38.41 45.52 17.65
C PRO A 136 37.26 46.54 17.55
N ALA A 137 37.14 47.40 18.57
CA ALA A 137 36.25 48.55 18.57
C ALA A 137 37.08 49.75 19.05
N LEU A 138 37.29 50.73 18.16
CA LEU A 138 38.09 51.92 18.42
C LEU A 138 37.21 53.09 18.91
N SER A 139 35.92 53.07 18.57
CA SER A 139 34.93 54.07 18.99
C SER A 139 33.83 53.48 19.89
N THR A 140 33.24 54.31 20.75
CA THR A 140 32.08 53.95 21.58
C THR A 140 30.87 53.53 20.73
N GLN A 141 30.79 54.00 19.48
CA GLN A 141 29.75 53.61 18.51
C GLN A 141 29.99 52.20 17.98
N GLU A 142 31.22 51.85 17.59
CA GLU A 142 31.60 50.47 17.22
C GLU A 142 31.39 49.50 18.37
N GLU A 143 31.74 49.89 19.60
CA GLU A 143 31.49 49.09 20.81
C GLU A 143 29.99 48.76 20.95
N SER A 144 29.12 49.76 20.80
CA SER A 144 27.67 49.58 20.85
C SER A 144 27.15 48.67 19.73
N GLN A 145 27.70 48.79 18.52
CA GLN A 145 27.38 47.90 17.38
C GLN A 145 27.84 46.46 17.64
N ARG A 146 29.06 46.25 18.14
CA ARG A 146 29.62 44.95 18.52
C ARG A 146 28.77 44.27 19.59
N MET A 147 28.43 44.99 20.67
CA MET A 147 27.53 44.50 21.71
C MET A 147 26.14 44.16 21.16
N THR A 148 25.63 44.94 20.20
CA THR A 148 24.36 44.64 19.52
C THR A 148 24.43 43.40 18.62
N ALA A 149 25.55 43.16 17.94
CA ALA A 149 25.78 41.94 17.15
C ALA A 149 25.86 40.71 18.06
N VAL A 150 26.66 40.78 19.13
CA VAL A 150 26.78 39.71 20.15
C VAL A 150 25.42 39.37 20.75
N ARG A 151 24.61 40.38 21.14
CA ARG A 151 23.23 40.20 21.61
C ARG A 151 22.35 39.43 20.62
N LYS A 152 22.35 39.83 19.35
CA LYS A 152 21.57 39.16 18.29
C LYS A 152 21.94 37.69 18.13
N VAL A 153 23.22 37.32 18.28
CA VAL A 153 23.67 35.92 18.18
C VAL A 153 23.25 35.13 19.42
N TYR A 154 23.44 35.66 20.64
CA TYR A 154 22.93 35.03 21.87
C TYR A 154 21.42 34.77 21.79
N GLN A 155 20.64 35.77 21.39
CA GLN A 155 19.17 35.68 21.30
C GLN A 155 18.69 34.60 20.33
N LYS A 156 19.47 34.26 19.29
CA LYS A 156 19.23 33.10 18.42
C LYS A 156 19.69 31.79 19.06
N ALA A 157 20.85 31.78 19.70
CA ALA A 157 21.43 30.58 20.32
C ALA A 157 20.55 30.05 21.48
N ILE A 158 20.06 30.93 22.36
CA ILE A 158 19.26 30.57 23.55
C ILE A 158 17.83 30.09 23.25
N VAL A 159 17.37 30.19 21.99
CA VAL A 159 16.07 29.65 21.55
C VAL A 159 16.23 28.40 20.67
N THR A 160 17.47 27.94 20.47
CA THR A 160 17.83 26.81 19.62
C THR A 160 18.12 25.56 20.48
N PRO A 161 17.41 24.43 20.29
CA PRO A 161 17.61 23.21 21.08
C PRO A 161 18.97 22.52 20.84
N THR A 162 20.01 22.93 21.57
CA THR A 162 21.39 22.39 21.49
C THR A 162 21.88 21.76 22.79
N HIS A 163 22.91 20.90 22.75
CA HIS A 163 23.55 20.36 23.97
C HIS A 163 24.07 21.43 24.94
N HIS A 164 24.39 22.64 24.44
CA HIS A 164 24.96 23.73 25.24
C HIS A 164 23.91 24.77 25.67
N ILE A 165 22.62 24.49 25.50
CA ILE A 165 21.52 25.45 25.74
C ILE A 165 21.55 26.08 27.14
N GLU A 166 21.88 25.32 28.18
CA GLU A 166 22.00 25.85 29.54
C GLU A 166 23.24 26.72 29.75
N GLN A 167 24.37 26.42 29.09
CA GLN A 167 25.58 27.23 29.16
C GLN A 167 25.39 28.55 28.41
N LEU A 168 24.82 28.50 27.20
CA LEU A 168 24.47 29.66 26.39
C LEU A 168 23.52 30.63 27.13
N TRP A 169 22.59 30.10 27.93
CA TRP A 169 21.70 30.91 28.76
C TRP A 169 22.46 31.62 29.90
N ARG A 170 23.29 30.91 30.67
CA ARG A 170 24.12 31.52 31.73
C ARG A 170 25.04 32.61 31.17
N ASP A 171 25.64 32.35 30.02
CA ASP A 171 26.53 33.30 29.35
C ASP A 171 25.77 34.52 28.80
N TYR A 172 24.51 34.36 28.40
CA TYR A 172 23.62 35.47 28.03
C TYR A 172 23.19 36.30 29.24
N GLU A 173 22.83 35.66 30.36
CA GLU A 173 22.54 36.34 31.63
C GLU A 173 23.73 37.18 32.10
N ASN A 174 24.93 36.61 32.09
CA ASN A 174 26.16 37.31 32.44
C ASN A 174 26.46 38.48 31.49
N PHE A 175 26.22 38.30 30.18
CA PHE A 175 26.41 39.32 29.16
C PHE A 175 25.43 40.50 29.31
N GLU A 176 24.13 40.27 29.45
CA GLU A 176 23.18 41.39 29.59
C GLU A 176 23.38 42.15 30.90
N ASN A 177 23.72 41.44 31.99
CA ASN A 177 24.03 42.08 33.28
C ASN A 177 25.32 42.90 33.27
N SER A 178 26.30 42.57 32.42
CA SER A 178 27.52 43.37 32.26
C SER A 178 27.33 44.58 31.35
N VAL A 179 26.43 44.50 30.35
CA VAL A 179 26.08 45.65 29.49
C VAL A 179 25.14 46.63 30.19
N SER A 180 24.03 46.17 30.77
CA SER A 180 23.15 47.01 31.59
C SER A 180 22.17 46.19 32.42
N ARG A 181 22.36 46.18 33.75
CA ARG A 181 21.45 45.50 34.71
C ARG A 181 19.98 45.96 34.61
N GLN A 182 19.73 47.21 34.21
CA GLN A 182 18.37 47.75 34.06
C GLN A 182 17.67 47.14 32.83
N LEU A 183 18.37 47.07 31.68
CA LEU A 183 17.85 46.45 30.46
C LEU A 183 17.78 44.93 30.56
N ALA A 184 18.76 44.31 31.23
CA ALA A 184 18.84 42.87 31.44
C ALA A 184 17.57 42.30 32.07
N LYS A 185 17.01 42.96 33.09
CA LYS A 185 15.77 42.49 33.74
C LYS A 185 14.60 42.33 32.75
N GLY A 186 14.46 43.26 31.81
CA GLY A 186 13.44 43.20 30.75
C GLY A 186 13.73 42.06 29.76
N LEU A 187 14.91 42.09 29.14
CA LEU A 187 15.30 41.12 28.10
C LEU A 187 15.31 39.66 28.61
N LEU A 188 15.80 39.43 29.83
CA LEU A 188 15.80 38.10 30.43
C LEU A 188 14.36 37.62 30.71
N SER A 189 13.47 38.49 31.20
CA SER A 189 12.07 38.12 31.41
C SER A 189 11.33 37.76 30.12
N GLU A 190 11.68 38.40 28.99
CA GLU A 190 11.10 38.12 27.68
C GLU A 190 11.60 36.80 27.06
N TYR A 191 12.90 36.49 27.24
CA TYR A 191 13.53 35.31 26.65
C TYR A 191 13.46 34.06 27.54
N GLN A 192 13.28 34.20 28.86
CA GLN A 192 13.12 33.08 29.80
C GLN A 192 12.10 32.02 29.36
N PRO A 193 10.85 32.36 28.92
CA PRO A 193 9.90 31.35 28.44
C PRO A 193 10.35 30.70 27.12
N LYS A 194 10.98 31.46 26.22
CA LYS A 194 11.49 30.95 24.92
C LYS A 194 12.63 29.94 25.14
N PHE A 195 13.56 30.25 26.05
CA PHE A 195 14.62 29.36 26.50
C PHE A 195 14.06 28.11 27.20
N ASN A 196 13.08 28.26 28.11
CA ASN A 196 12.46 27.13 28.79
C ASN A 196 11.83 26.14 27.79
N SER A 197 11.15 26.66 26.76
CA SER A 197 10.63 25.86 25.65
C SER A 197 11.75 25.17 24.85
N ALA A 198 12.80 25.91 24.43
CA ALA A 198 13.94 25.34 23.71
C ALA A 198 14.66 24.24 24.49
N ARG A 199 14.83 24.42 25.80
CA ARG A 199 15.43 23.45 26.72
C ARG A 199 14.58 22.19 26.91
N ALA A 200 13.25 22.34 27.00
CA ALA A 200 12.34 21.19 27.07
C ALA A 200 12.41 20.35 25.78
N VAL A 201 12.33 21.01 24.62
CA VAL A 201 12.44 20.36 23.30
C VAL A 201 13.80 19.70 23.11
N TYR A 202 14.89 20.32 23.59
CA TYR A 202 16.22 19.70 23.59
C TYR A 202 16.23 18.36 24.36
N ARG A 203 15.65 18.32 25.57
CA ARG A 203 15.60 17.11 26.40
C ARG A 203 14.79 15.97 25.78
N GLU A 204 13.78 16.28 24.98
CA GLU A 204 13.02 15.29 24.21
C GLU A 204 13.75 14.87 22.93
N ARG A 205 14.22 15.84 22.13
CA ARG A 205 14.99 15.62 20.89
C ARG A 205 16.21 14.72 21.13
N LYS A 206 16.92 14.93 22.25
CA LYS A 206 18.09 14.14 22.63
C LYS A 206 17.78 12.64 22.67
N LYS A 207 16.60 12.23 23.17
CA LYS A 207 16.21 10.81 23.28
C LYS A 207 16.19 10.12 21.92
N TYR A 208 15.67 10.79 20.90
CA TYR A 208 15.63 10.28 19.52
C TYR A 208 17.01 10.33 18.84
N VAL A 209 17.80 11.36 19.13
CA VAL A 209 19.18 11.52 18.61
C VAL A 209 20.14 10.48 19.20
N ASP A 210 19.96 10.09 20.46
CA ASP A 210 20.77 9.08 21.15
C ASP A 210 20.55 7.66 20.57
N GLU A 211 19.46 7.42 19.84
CA GLU A 211 19.17 6.16 19.15
C GLU A 211 19.86 6.05 17.77
N ILE A 212 20.38 7.15 17.24
CA ILE A 212 20.96 7.24 15.89
C ILE A 212 22.46 6.96 15.93
N ASP A 213 22.94 6.07 15.05
CA ASP A 213 24.37 5.84 14.83
C ASP A 213 24.93 6.83 13.81
N TRP A 214 25.61 7.85 14.32
CA TRP A 214 26.22 8.93 13.55
C TRP A 214 27.44 8.49 12.73
N ASN A 215 27.96 7.27 12.94
CA ASN A 215 29.09 6.70 12.19
C ASN A 215 28.66 5.79 11.02
N MET A 216 27.36 5.48 10.90
CA MET A 216 26.83 4.64 9.82
C MET A 216 27.16 5.23 8.44
N LEU A 217 27.58 4.39 7.49
CA LEU A 217 27.72 4.77 6.09
C LEU A 217 26.39 4.53 5.35
N ALA A 218 26.11 5.36 4.35
CA ALA A 218 24.98 5.12 3.46
C ALA A 218 25.24 3.91 2.57
N VAL A 219 24.43 2.87 2.73
CA VAL A 219 24.42 1.64 1.93
C VAL A 219 23.01 1.36 1.41
N PRO A 220 22.85 0.61 0.31
CA PRO A 220 21.56 0.06 -0.11
C PRO A 220 20.91 -0.81 1.00
N PRO A 221 19.57 -0.94 1.05
CA PRO A 221 18.92 -1.76 2.07
C PRO A 221 19.26 -3.24 1.90
N SER A 222 19.95 -3.84 2.88
CA SER A 222 20.30 -5.27 2.90
C SER A 222 19.26 -6.13 3.61
N GLY A 223 18.37 -5.51 4.39
CA GLY A 223 17.47 -6.20 5.33
C GLY A 223 18.14 -6.56 6.65
N SER A 224 19.30 -5.98 6.96
CA SER A 224 19.97 -6.13 8.24
C SER A 224 19.15 -5.51 9.39
N TYR A 225 18.98 -6.23 10.49
CA TYR A 225 18.31 -5.72 11.70
C TYR A 225 18.91 -4.39 12.21
N LYS A 226 20.21 -4.16 12.04
CA LYS A 226 20.85 -2.89 12.41
C LYS A 226 20.32 -1.72 11.56
N GLU A 227 20.16 -1.94 10.25
CA GLU A 227 19.63 -0.94 9.32
C GLU A 227 18.15 -0.64 9.61
N GLU A 228 17.33 -1.68 9.86
CA GLU A 228 15.91 -1.50 10.21
C GLU A 228 15.72 -0.68 11.50
N VAL A 229 16.55 -0.93 12.52
CA VAL A 229 16.55 -0.14 13.77
C VAL A 229 16.93 1.31 13.52
N GLN A 230 17.94 1.58 12.69
CA GLN A 230 18.36 2.94 12.34
C GLN A 230 17.31 3.66 11.48
N TRP A 231 16.70 2.98 10.50
CA TRP A 231 15.57 3.49 9.73
C TRP A 231 14.42 3.88 10.66
N MET A 232 14.04 3.02 11.61
CA MET A 232 13.00 3.33 12.59
C MET A 232 13.36 4.53 13.48
N ALA A 233 14.61 4.67 13.93
CA ALA A 233 15.07 5.82 14.71
C ALA A 233 14.94 7.14 13.93
N TRP A 234 15.39 7.15 12.66
CA TRP A 234 15.23 8.31 11.78
C TRP A 234 13.76 8.67 11.52
N LYS A 235 12.88 7.69 11.27
CA LYS A 235 11.43 7.94 11.12
C LYS A 235 10.80 8.49 12.41
N ARG A 236 11.24 8.05 13.60
CA ARG A 236 10.81 8.62 14.90
C ARG A 236 11.24 10.09 15.02
N LEU A 237 12.50 10.43 14.71
CA LEU A 237 12.99 11.81 14.77
C LEU A 237 12.27 12.73 13.76
N LEU A 238 12.04 12.25 12.52
CA LEU A 238 11.27 12.99 11.52
C LEU A 238 9.82 13.23 11.96
N ALA A 239 9.17 12.25 12.59
CA ALA A 239 7.82 12.41 13.14
C ALA A 239 7.79 13.41 14.31
N PHE A 240 8.80 13.41 15.18
CA PHE A 240 8.96 14.38 16.27
C PHE A 240 9.08 15.81 15.72
N GLU A 241 9.96 16.06 14.74
CA GLU A 241 10.15 17.40 14.16
C GLU A 241 8.91 17.90 13.39
N LYS A 242 8.25 17.01 12.63
CA LYS A 242 6.95 17.28 11.97
C LYS A 242 5.85 17.66 12.98
N GLY A 243 5.95 17.22 14.23
CA GLY A 243 5.03 17.58 15.31
C GLY A 243 5.17 19.03 15.83
N ASN A 244 6.18 19.78 15.39
CA ASN A 244 6.51 21.13 15.87
C ASN A 244 6.46 21.27 17.40
N PRO A 245 7.27 20.51 18.15
CA PRO A 245 7.19 20.43 19.61
C PRO A 245 7.49 21.76 20.31
N GLN A 246 8.30 22.63 19.69
CA GLN A 246 8.59 23.98 20.20
C GLN A 246 7.47 24.99 19.92
N ARG A 247 6.48 24.64 19.09
CA ARG A 247 5.37 25.53 18.65
C ARG A 247 5.88 26.85 18.05
N ILE A 248 6.96 26.76 17.28
CA ILE A 248 7.51 27.90 16.53
C ILE A 248 6.70 28.15 15.26
N ASP A 249 6.96 29.28 14.60
CA ASP A 249 6.31 29.64 13.34
C ASP A 249 6.57 28.58 12.24
N SER A 250 5.65 28.51 11.28
CA SER A 250 5.70 27.49 10.23
C SER A 250 6.96 27.56 9.36
N ALA A 251 7.55 28.75 9.14
CA ALA A 251 8.76 28.88 8.33
C ALA A 251 9.99 28.33 9.08
N SER A 252 10.13 28.63 10.36
CA SER A 252 11.18 28.07 11.22
C SER A 252 11.00 26.58 11.48
N SER A 253 9.75 26.10 11.64
CA SER A 253 9.44 24.67 11.75
C SER A 253 9.79 23.91 10.46
N ASN A 254 9.40 24.44 9.29
CA ASN A 254 9.73 23.84 8.00
C ASN A 254 11.25 23.77 7.77
N LYS A 255 12.02 24.80 8.17
CA LYS A 255 13.50 24.76 8.10
C LYS A 255 14.10 23.62 8.94
N ARG A 256 13.54 23.31 10.11
CA ARG A 256 14.00 22.17 10.93
C ARG A 256 13.64 20.83 10.30
N ILE A 257 12.42 20.69 9.79
CA ILE A 257 11.98 19.47 9.11
C ILE A 257 12.87 19.19 7.88
N ILE A 258 13.14 20.23 7.07
CA ILE A 258 14.10 20.17 5.95
C ILE A 258 15.48 19.75 6.44
N PHE A 259 16.04 20.41 7.47
CA PHE A 259 17.34 20.05 8.02
C PHE A 259 17.41 18.57 8.46
N THR A 260 16.40 18.07 9.17
CA THR A 260 16.33 16.67 9.61
C THR A 260 16.17 15.70 8.44
N TYR A 261 15.51 16.09 7.35
CA TYR A 261 15.48 15.29 6.12
C TYR A 261 16.83 15.24 5.40
N GLU A 262 17.53 16.38 5.26
CA GLU A 262 18.87 16.41 4.69
C GLU A 262 19.85 15.58 5.54
N GLN A 263 19.78 15.66 6.87
CA GLN A 263 20.54 14.78 7.77
C GLN A 263 20.20 13.30 7.54
N CYS A 264 18.91 12.95 7.54
CA CYS A 264 18.46 11.58 7.33
C CYS A 264 18.97 11.00 6.00
N LEU A 265 18.97 11.81 4.93
CA LEU A 265 19.47 11.43 3.61
C LEU A 265 21.00 11.27 3.55
N MET A 266 21.76 11.74 4.53
CA MET A 266 23.20 11.43 4.61
C MET A 266 23.46 9.95 4.93
N TYR A 267 22.55 9.33 5.68
CA TYR A 267 22.66 7.96 6.19
C TYR A 267 21.77 6.97 5.43
N LEU A 268 20.56 7.40 5.07
CA LEU A 268 19.58 6.61 4.33
C LEU A 268 19.50 7.07 2.86
N TYR A 269 20.65 7.46 2.27
CA TYR A 269 20.74 7.99 0.91
C TYR A 269 20.13 7.05 -0.14
N HIS A 270 20.29 5.74 0.06
CA HIS A 270 19.83 4.70 -0.86
C HIS A 270 18.39 4.22 -0.63
N TYR A 271 17.62 4.88 0.24
CA TYR A 271 16.27 4.45 0.66
C TYR A 271 15.18 5.23 -0.09
N PRO A 272 14.45 4.63 -1.06
CA PRO A 272 13.47 5.33 -1.89
C PRO A 272 12.30 5.95 -1.11
N ASP A 273 11.91 5.34 0.02
CA ASP A 273 10.80 5.79 0.85
C ASP A 273 11.09 7.11 1.58
N ILE A 274 12.37 7.36 1.94
CA ILE A 274 12.81 8.61 2.57
C ILE A 274 12.73 9.76 1.57
N TRP A 275 13.24 9.55 0.35
CA TRP A 275 13.12 10.50 -0.76
C TRP A 275 11.65 10.82 -1.08
N TYR A 276 10.80 9.80 -1.14
CA TYR A 276 9.36 9.95 -1.41
C TYR A 276 8.60 10.67 -0.28
N ASP A 277 8.83 10.33 1.00
CA ASP A 277 8.23 11.02 2.15
C ASP A 277 8.64 12.50 2.19
N TYR A 278 9.90 12.81 1.88
CA TYR A 278 10.39 14.18 1.82
C TYR A 278 9.79 14.99 0.65
N ALA A 279 9.74 14.42 -0.56
CA ALA A 279 9.14 15.08 -1.72
C ALA A 279 7.62 15.25 -1.58
N THR A 280 6.90 14.24 -1.08
CA THR A 280 5.47 14.38 -0.83
C THR A 280 5.16 15.33 0.33
N TRP A 281 6.05 15.47 1.32
CA TRP A 281 5.91 16.52 2.35
C TRP A 281 6.03 17.92 1.75
N HIS A 282 6.99 18.17 0.85
CA HIS A 282 7.08 19.45 0.13
C HIS A 282 5.85 19.73 -0.74
N ALA A 283 5.38 18.73 -1.49
CA ALA A 283 4.19 18.87 -2.34
C ALA A 283 2.93 19.18 -1.51
N LYS A 284 2.70 18.47 -0.39
CA LYS A 284 1.59 18.72 0.55
C LYS A 284 1.70 20.08 1.24
N SER A 285 2.92 20.61 1.38
CA SER A 285 3.18 21.96 1.92
C SER A 285 3.06 23.07 0.85
N GLY A 286 2.55 22.75 -0.35
CA GLY A 286 2.36 23.69 -1.46
C GLY A 286 3.64 24.01 -2.26
N SER A 287 4.79 23.43 -1.90
CA SER A 287 6.08 23.69 -2.54
C SER A 287 6.39 22.67 -3.66
N VAL A 288 5.51 22.59 -4.67
CA VAL A 288 5.57 21.56 -5.72
C VAL A 288 6.88 21.60 -6.51
N ASP A 289 7.38 22.78 -6.89
CA ASP A 289 8.65 22.88 -7.64
C ASP A 289 9.87 22.42 -6.83
N THR A 290 9.82 22.52 -5.49
CA THR A 290 10.84 21.96 -4.60
C THR A 290 10.74 20.44 -4.56
N ALA A 291 9.52 19.88 -4.51
CA ALA A 291 9.31 18.43 -4.60
C ALA A 291 9.83 17.85 -5.93
N VAL A 292 9.66 18.57 -7.04
CA VAL A 292 10.18 18.19 -8.37
C VAL A 292 11.71 18.19 -8.41
N LYS A 293 12.36 19.27 -7.93
CA LYS A 293 13.82 19.32 -7.80
C LYS A 293 14.35 18.19 -6.90
N LEU A 294 13.59 17.83 -5.86
CA LEU A 294 13.95 16.76 -4.95
C LEU A 294 13.80 15.36 -5.59
N PHE A 295 12.74 15.10 -6.36
CA PHE A 295 12.63 13.88 -7.17
C PHE A 295 13.76 13.78 -8.21
N GLN A 296 14.13 14.89 -8.86
CA GLN A 296 15.28 14.92 -9.76
C GLN A 296 16.61 14.63 -9.04
N ARG A 297 16.77 15.09 -7.78
CA ARG A 297 17.92 14.72 -6.94
C ARG A 297 17.88 13.24 -6.55
N ALA A 298 16.70 12.72 -6.21
CA ALA A 298 16.50 11.31 -5.88
C ALA A 298 16.82 10.38 -7.05
N LEU A 299 16.45 10.74 -8.28
CA LEU A 299 16.78 9.97 -9.50
C LEU A 299 18.25 10.10 -9.93
N LYS A 300 18.98 11.12 -9.47
CA LYS A 300 20.45 11.17 -9.59
C LYS A 300 21.14 10.30 -8.54
N ALA A 301 20.55 10.18 -7.34
CA ALA A 301 21.03 9.32 -6.27
C ALA A 301 20.77 7.83 -6.54
N LEU A 302 19.59 7.53 -7.10
CA LEU A 302 19.02 6.20 -7.30
C LEU A 302 18.46 6.09 -8.73
N PRO A 303 19.33 6.06 -9.76
CA PRO A 303 18.90 6.05 -11.15
C PRO A 303 17.97 4.88 -11.46
N ASP A 304 18.26 3.69 -10.93
CA ASP A 304 17.53 2.45 -11.28
C ASP A 304 16.19 2.30 -10.53
N SER A 305 15.81 3.26 -9.67
CA SER A 305 14.58 3.16 -8.87
C SER A 305 13.33 3.43 -9.70
N GLU A 306 12.73 2.37 -10.26
CA GLU A 306 11.41 2.45 -10.90
C GLU A 306 10.36 3.09 -9.99
N MET A 307 10.35 2.76 -8.70
CA MET A 307 9.40 3.31 -7.71
C MET A 307 9.44 4.84 -7.65
N LEU A 308 10.64 5.44 -7.63
CA LEU A 308 10.79 6.90 -7.64
C LEU A 308 10.39 7.51 -8.97
N ARG A 309 10.65 6.83 -10.10
CA ARG A 309 10.22 7.27 -11.42
C ARG A 309 8.69 7.28 -11.54
N TYR A 310 7.99 6.24 -11.08
CA TYR A 310 6.53 6.22 -11.04
C TYR A 310 5.96 7.33 -10.15
N ALA A 311 6.49 7.50 -8.92
CA ALA A 311 6.06 8.56 -8.01
C ALA A 311 6.31 9.98 -8.56
N TYR A 312 7.42 10.18 -9.29
CA TYR A 312 7.71 11.44 -9.95
C TYR A 312 6.77 11.70 -11.15
N ALA A 313 6.49 10.67 -11.95
CA ALA A 313 5.51 10.75 -13.03
C ALA A 313 4.09 11.07 -12.50
N GLU A 314 3.67 10.47 -11.39
CA GLU A 314 2.42 10.80 -10.70
C GLU A 314 2.37 12.26 -10.22
N LEU A 315 3.48 12.79 -9.68
CA LEU A 315 3.55 14.20 -9.29
C LEU A 315 3.39 15.12 -10.52
N GLU A 316 4.12 14.84 -11.60
CA GLU A 316 4.05 15.63 -12.84
C GLU A 316 2.68 15.51 -13.54
N GLU A 317 2.03 14.35 -13.49
CA GLU A 317 0.65 14.16 -13.96
C GLU A 317 -0.33 14.98 -13.10
N SER A 318 -0.19 14.93 -11.76
CA SER A 318 -1.09 15.62 -10.82
C SER A 318 -1.08 17.15 -10.92
N ARG A 319 0.04 17.74 -11.36
CA ARG A 319 0.16 19.19 -11.65
C ARG A 319 -0.24 19.57 -13.08
N GLY A 320 -0.69 18.61 -13.90
CA GLY A 320 -1.05 18.82 -15.30
C GLY A 320 0.12 18.87 -16.29
N ALA A 321 1.35 18.56 -15.86
CA ALA A 321 2.55 18.57 -16.70
C ALA A 321 2.68 17.26 -17.52
N ILE A 322 1.65 16.94 -18.32
CA ILE A 322 1.50 15.66 -19.03
C ILE A 322 2.72 15.30 -19.88
N GLN A 323 3.31 16.26 -20.60
CA GLN A 323 4.51 16.02 -21.42
C GLN A 323 5.78 15.74 -20.61
N SER A 324 5.82 16.19 -19.36
CA SER A 324 6.91 15.90 -18.42
C SER A 324 6.75 14.47 -17.85
N ALA A 325 5.53 14.12 -17.40
CA ALA A 325 5.17 12.76 -17.01
C ALA A 325 5.43 11.75 -18.13
N LYS A 326 5.08 12.09 -19.39
CA LYS A 326 5.33 11.26 -20.58
C LYS A 326 6.82 10.94 -20.75
N LYS A 327 7.70 11.95 -20.68
CA LYS A 327 9.16 11.76 -20.75
C LYS A 327 9.70 10.86 -19.64
N ILE A 328 9.13 10.92 -18.44
CA ILE A 328 9.52 10.03 -17.33
C ILE A 328 9.14 8.59 -17.64
N TYR A 329 7.92 8.34 -18.15
CA TYR A 329 7.53 7.00 -18.60
C TYR A 329 8.34 6.52 -19.81
N GLU A 330 8.67 7.38 -20.76
CA GLU A 330 9.55 7.03 -21.89
C GLU A 330 10.96 6.67 -21.39
N SER A 331 11.48 7.34 -20.35
CA SER A 331 12.76 6.99 -19.72
C SER A 331 12.75 5.66 -18.95
N LEU A 332 11.56 5.19 -18.53
CA LEU A 332 11.37 3.84 -17.95
C LEU A 332 11.38 2.74 -19.01
N LEU A 333 11.16 3.08 -20.29
CA LEU A 333 11.17 2.10 -21.37
C LEU A 333 12.60 1.80 -21.85
N GLY A 334 13.48 2.81 -21.86
CA GLY A 334 14.91 2.63 -22.13
C GLY A 334 15.21 1.97 -23.48
N ASP A 335 16.24 1.12 -23.52
CA ASP A 335 16.48 0.19 -24.62
C ASP A 335 15.62 -1.07 -24.43
N ASP A 336 15.05 -1.62 -25.52
CA ASP A 336 14.10 -2.77 -25.52
C ASP A 336 14.53 -3.99 -24.69
N VAL A 337 15.85 -4.16 -24.48
CA VAL A 337 16.46 -5.27 -23.73
C VAL A 337 16.22 -5.16 -22.22
N ASN A 338 16.12 -3.95 -21.67
CA ASN A 338 15.98 -3.70 -20.23
C ASN A 338 14.54 -3.29 -19.83
N THR A 339 13.63 -3.14 -20.80
CA THR A 339 12.25 -2.71 -20.53
C THR A 339 11.49 -3.74 -19.70
N THR A 340 11.05 -3.36 -18.50
CA THR A 340 10.19 -4.24 -17.69
C THR A 340 8.77 -4.29 -18.25
N THR A 341 8.12 -5.46 -18.17
CA THR A 341 6.70 -5.59 -18.54
C THR A 341 5.83 -4.61 -17.75
N LEU A 342 6.19 -4.30 -16.49
CA LEU A 342 5.46 -3.34 -15.68
C LEU A 342 5.52 -1.92 -16.29
N ALA A 343 6.68 -1.47 -16.77
CA ALA A 343 6.82 -0.18 -17.44
C ALA A 343 5.89 -0.04 -18.65
N HIS A 344 5.81 -1.07 -19.51
CA HIS A 344 4.85 -1.11 -20.62
C HIS A 344 3.40 -0.98 -20.12
N ILE A 345 3.01 -1.72 -19.08
CA ILE A 345 1.64 -1.68 -18.53
C ILE A 345 1.30 -0.29 -17.98
N GLN A 346 2.21 0.34 -17.23
CA GLN A 346 1.96 1.67 -16.68
C GLN A 346 1.94 2.75 -17.78
N PHE A 347 2.77 2.63 -18.83
CA PHE A 347 2.73 3.56 -19.95
C PHE A 347 1.44 3.43 -20.79
N ILE A 348 0.97 2.20 -21.05
CA ILE A 348 -0.36 1.99 -21.68
C ILE A 348 -1.45 2.65 -20.82
N ARG A 349 -1.43 2.46 -19.50
CA ARG A 349 -2.38 3.10 -18.57
C ARG A 349 -2.30 4.62 -18.61
N PHE A 350 -1.10 5.19 -18.65
CA PHE A 350 -0.85 6.63 -18.78
C PHE A 350 -1.42 7.17 -20.09
N LEU A 351 -1.04 6.59 -21.24
CA LEU A 351 -1.56 6.99 -22.55
C LEU A 351 -3.09 6.90 -22.60
N ARG A 352 -3.70 5.85 -22.05
CA ARG A 352 -5.16 5.69 -22.03
C ARG A 352 -5.87 6.80 -21.26
N ARG A 353 -5.27 7.33 -20.18
CA ARG A 353 -5.87 8.40 -19.36
C ARG A 353 -5.54 9.82 -19.82
N THR A 354 -4.47 10.02 -20.59
CA THR A 354 -4.03 11.35 -21.05
C THR A 354 -4.24 11.60 -22.55
N GLU A 355 -4.05 10.59 -23.40
CA GLU A 355 -4.10 10.68 -24.87
C GLU A 355 -5.23 9.84 -25.50
N GLY A 356 -5.92 9.01 -24.72
CA GLY A 356 -7.10 8.25 -25.15
C GLY A 356 -6.84 6.78 -25.50
N VAL A 357 -7.92 6.07 -25.86
CA VAL A 357 -7.91 4.61 -26.09
C VAL A 357 -7.09 4.24 -27.33
N GLU A 358 -7.14 5.07 -28.36
CA GLU A 358 -6.42 4.90 -29.63
C GLU A 358 -4.90 4.98 -29.43
N ALA A 359 -4.43 5.92 -28.59
CA ALA A 359 -3.02 6.05 -28.25
C ALA A 359 -2.51 4.83 -27.46
N ALA A 360 -3.28 4.38 -26.46
CA ALA A 360 -3.00 3.17 -25.70
C ALA A 360 -2.98 1.91 -26.59
N ARG A 361 -3.93 1.79 -27.54
CA ARG A 361 -4.00 0.69 -28.51
C ARG A 361 -2.80 0.69 -29.46
N LYS A 362 -2.42 1.86 -29.99
CA LYS A 362 -1.25 2.01 -30.88
C LYS A 362 0.02 1.54 -30.17
N TYR A 363 0.23 1.98 -28.93
CA TYR A 363 1.41 1.57 -28.16
C TYR A 363 1.36 0.09 -27.73
N PHE A 364 0.19 -0.45 -27.36
CA PHE A 364 0.04 -1.88 -27.08
C PHE A 364 0.44 -2.76 -28.27
N LEU A 365 0.05 -2.39 -29.50
CA LEU A 365 0.46 -3.10 -30.72
C LEU A 365 1.98 -3.05 -30.97
N ASP A 366 2.67 -2.05 -30.41
CA ASP A 366 4.11 -1.89 -30.49
C ASP A 366 4.83 -2.71 -29.41
N ALA A 367 4.42 -2.56 -28.15
CA ALA A 367 4.95 -3.31 -27.00
C ALA A 367 4.91 -4.84 -27.21
N ARG A 368 3.90 -5.37 -27.92
CA ARG A 368 3.79 -6.79 -28.29
C ARG A 368 4.95 -7.32 -29.14
N LYS A 369 5.65 -6.44 -29.87
CA LYS A 369 6.81 -6.78 -30.71
C LYS A 369 8.09 -6.93 -29.89
N SER A 370 8.16 -6.33 -28.70
CA SER A 370 9.32 -6.45 -27.82
C SER A 370 9.59 -7.93 -27.49
N PRO A 371 10.86 -8.38 -27.51
CA PRO A 371 11.22 -9.73 -27.09
C PRO A 371 10.77 -10.01 -25.64
N ASN A 372 10.86 -8.98 -24.77
CA ASN A 372 10.58 -9.05 -23.34
C ASN A 372 9.08 -8.89 -22.96
N CYS A 373 8.17 -8.84 -23.95
CA CYS A 373 6.74 -8.76 -23.70
C CYS A 373 6.20 -10.08 -23.12
N THR A 374 5.93 -10.12 -21.81
CA THR A 374 5.25 -11.25 -21.15
C THR A 374 3.73 -11.16 -21.26
N TYR A 375 3.03 -12.22 -20.84
CA TYR A 375 1.57 -12.32 -20.95
C TYR A 375 0.81 -11.20 -20.21
N HIS A 376 1.39 -10.64 -19.14
CA HIS A 376 0.74 -9.60 -18.31
C HIS A 376 0.34 -8.35 -19.12
N VAL A 377 1.07 -8.01 -20.20
CA VAL A 377 0.71 -6.89 -21.08
C VAL A 377 -0.64 -7.13 -21.78
N TYR A 378 -0.87 -8.37 -22.23
CA TYR A 378 -2.11 -8.78 -22.90
C TYR A 378 -3.28 -8.76 -21.92
N VAL A 379 -3.10 -9.37 -20.73
CA VAL A 379 -4.12 -9.37 -19.65
C VAL A 379 -4.47 -7.94 -19.25
N ALA A 380 -3.47 -7.09 -18.97
CA ALA A 380 -3.69 -5.71 -18.57
C ALA A 380 -4.44 -4.90 -19.63
N TYR A 381 -4.07 -5.02 -20.92
CA TYR A 381 -4.75 -4.31 -22.00
C TYR A 381 -6.17 -4.83 -22.23
N ALA A 382 -6.38 -6.16 -22.29
CA ALA A 382 -7.71 -6.75 -22.45
C ALA A 382 -8.66 -6.37 -21.30
N MET A 383 -8.16 -6.38 -20.06
CA MET A 383 -8.95 -5.97 -18.90
C MET A 383 -9.24 -4.47 -18.88
N MET A 384 -8.38 -3.61 -19.43
CA MET A 384 -8.71 -2.20 -19.65
C MET A 384 -9.82 -2.03 -20.69
N ALA A 385 -9.72 -2.70 -21.85
CA ALA A 385 -10.74 -2.67 -22.90
C ALA A 385 -12.10 -3.14 -22.37
N PHE A 386 -12.13 -4.23 -21.59
CA PHE A 386 -13.36 -4.75 -20.98
C PHE A 386 -13.92 -3.87 -19.85
N CYS A 387 -13.11 -3.55 -18.83
CA CYS A 387 -13.61 -2.89 -17.63
C CYS A 387 -13.85 -1.39 -17.81
N LEU A 388 -13.04 -0.71 -18.63
CA LEU A 388 -13.05 0.74 -18.76
C LEU A 388 -13.71 1.17 -20.07
N ASP A 389 -13.26 0.60 -21.19
CA ASP A 389 -13.70 1.01 -22.53
C ASP A 389 -14.99 0.28 -22.98
N LYS A 390 -15.42 -0.74 -22.22
CA LYS A 390 -16.62 -1.59 -22.41
C LYS A 390 -16.64 -2.40 -23.72
N ASP A 391 -15.51 -2.53 -24.38
CA ASP A 391 -15.36 -3.29 -25.61
C ASP A 391 -15.02 -4.76 -25.31
N ARG A 392 -16.06 -5.58 -25.32
CA ARG A 392 -15.97 -7.04 -25.11
C ARG A 392 -15.27 -7.74 -26.26
N GLU A 393 -15.49 -7.28 -27.50
CA GLU A 393 -14.92 -7.88 -28.70
C GLU A 393 -13.41 -7.64 -28.75
N ILE A 394 -12.94 -6.41 -28.49
CA ILE A 394 -11.50 -6.12 -28.41
C ILE A 394 -10.85 -6.92 -27.29
N ALA A 395 -11.47 -7.00 -26.11
CA ALA A 395 -10.91 -7.78 -25.00
C ALA A 395 -10.75 -9.27 -25.36
N HIS A 396 -11.80 -9.90 -25.89
CA HIS A 396 -11.76 -11.30 -26.36
C HIS A 396 -10.71 -11.52 -27.46
N ASN A 397 -10.66 -10.63 -28.46
CA ASN A 397 -9.68 -10.70 -29.54
C ASN A 397 -8.23 -10.54 -29.06
N VAL A 398 -8.00 -9.75 -28.00
CA VAL A 398 -6.67 -9.63 -27.37
C VAL A 398 -6.31 -10.92 -26.63
N PHE A 399 -7.25 -11.53 -25.92
CA PHE A 399 -7.01 -12.80 -25.24
C PHE A 399 -6.71 -13.95 -26.21
N GLU A 400 -7.50 -14.14 -27.28
CA GLU A 400 -7.18 -15.15 -28.32
C GLU A 400 -5.87 -14.84 -29.05
N ALA A 401 -5.50 -13.56 -29.22
CA ALA A 401 -4.22 -13.19 -29.82
C ALA A 401 -3.01 -13.48 -28.89
N GLY A 402 -3.16 -13.29 -27.58
CA GLY A 402 -2.13 -13.63 -26.59
C GLY A 402 -2.00 -15.13 -26.36
N LEU A 403 -3.13 -15.87 -26.42
CA LEU A 403 -3.15 -17.31 -26.22
C LEU A 403 -2.24 -18.03 -27.23
N LYS A 404 -2.24 -17.59 -28.50
CA LYS A 404 -1.31 -18.11 -29.53
C LYS A 404 0.18 -18.04 -29.17
N ARG A 405 0.59 -17.16 -28.24
CA ARG A 405 1.97 -17.04 -27.74
C ARG A 405 2.16 -17.67 -26.35
N PHE A 406 1.12 -17.71 -25.51
CA PHE A 406 1.20 -18.07 -24.09
C PHE A 406 0.32 -19.28 -23.70
N MET A 407 0.07 -20.24 -24.61
CA MET A 407 -0.64 -21.50 -24.28
C MET A 407 0.07 -22.36 -23.23
N HIS A 408 1.38 -22.14 -23.03
CA HIS A 408 2.21 -22.83 -22.05
C HIS A 408 2.27 -22.12 -20.68
N GLU A 409 1.56 -21.00 -20.50
CA GLU A 409 1.56 -20.23 -19.25
C GLU A 409 0.24 -20.47 -18.48
N PRO A 410 0.22 -21.30 -17.42
CA PRO A 410 -0.99 -21.60 -16.67
C PRO A 410 -1.70 -20.35 -16.16
N LEU A 411 -0.94 -19.38 -15.65
CA LEU A 411 -1.47 -18.12 -15.11
C LEU A 411 -2.22 -17.29 -16.18
N TYR A 412 -1.75 -17.31 -17.43
CA TYR A 412 -2.44 -16.62 -18.52
C TYR A 412 -3.80 -17.27 -18.85
N ILE A 413 -3.86 -18.60 -18.83
CA ILE A 413 -5.09 -19.36 -19.07
C ILE A 413 -6.11 -19.10 -17.96
N LEU A 414 -5.66 -19.01 -16.70
CA LEU A 414 -6.51 -18.69 -15.55
C LEU A 414 -7.13 -17.28 -15.67
N GLU A 415 -6.32 -16.26 -15.98
CA GLU A 415 -6.81 -14.89 -16.21
C GLU A 415 -7.79 -14.81 -17.39
N TYR A 416 -7.57 -15.59 -18.47
CA TYR A 416 -8.51 -15.65 -19.59
C TYR A 416 -9.82 -16.38 -19.21
N ALA A 417 -9.74 -17.48 -18.45
CA ALA A 417 -10.93 -18.16 -17.93
C ALA A 417 -11.75 -17.26 -16.98
N ASP A 418 -11.08 -16.45 -16.15
CA ASP A 418 -11.72 -15.45 -15.30
C ASP A 418 -12.40 -14.33 -16.11
N PHE A 419 -11.81 -13.90 -17.21
CA PHE A 419 -12.45 -12.98 -18.17
C PHE A 419 -13.70 -13.61 -18.81
N LEU A 420 -13.61 -14.84 -19.32
CA LEU A 420 -14.76 -15.53 -19.92
C LEU A 420 -15.87 -15.82 -18.89
N THR A 421 -15.51 -16.10 -17.63
CA THR A 421 -16.47 -16.22 -16.51
C THR A 421 -17.26 -14.92 -16.32
N ARG A 422 -16.60 -13.75 -16.43
CA ARG A 422 -17.26 -12.42 -16.37
C ARG A 422 -18.14 -12.13 -17.59
N LEU A 423 -17.98 -12.85 -18.70
CA LEU A 423 -18.86 -12.81 -19.86
C LEU A 423 -20.00 -13.83 -19.80
N ASN A 424 -19.99 -14.75 -18.83
CA ASN A 424 -20.92 -15.88 -18.71
C ASN A 424 -20.88 -16.80 -19.97
N ASP A 425 -19.68 -17.06 -20.49
CA ASP A 425 -19.46 -17.88 -21.69
C ASP A 425 -18.91 -19.28 -21.34
N ASP A 426 -19.78 -20.08 -20.72
CA ASP A 426 -19.44 -21.42 -20.20
C ASP A 426 -18.91 -22.38 -21.28
N ARG A 427 -19.32 -22.16 -22.53
CA ARG A 427 -18.86 -22.96 -23.68
C ARG A 427 -17.39 -22.67 -23.97
N ASN A 428 -17.00 -21.41 -24.04
CA ASN A 428 -15.62 -21.03 -24.31
C ASN A 428 -14.72 -21.26 -23.09
N ILE A 429 -15.23 -21.17 -21.85
CA ILE A 429 -14.48 -21.56 -20.64
C ILE A 429 -14.09 -23.05 -20.69
N ARG A 430 -15.05 -23.94 -20.93
CA ARG A 430 -14.78 -25.38 -21.09
C ARG A 430 -13.81 -25.67 -22.23
N ALA A 431 -14.04 -25.06 -23.40
CA ALA A 431 -13.15 -25.22 -24.55
C ALA A 431 -11.73 -24.70 -24.30
N LEU A 432 -11.57 -23.62 -23.52
CA LEU A 432 -10.27 -23.09 -23.11
C LEU A 432 -9.54 -24.07 -22.18
N PHE A 433 -10.21 -24.60 -21.16
CA PHE A 433 -9.61 -25.58 -20.25
C PHE A 433 -9.20 -26.87 -20.98
N GLU A 434 -10.08 -27.46 -21.81
CA GLU A 434 -9.74 -28.66 -22.59
C GLU A 434 -8.56 -28.41 -23.55
N ARG A 435 -8.53 -27.26 -24.23
CA ARG A 435 -7.43 -26.86 -25.13
C ARG A 435 -6.12 -26.65 -24.38
N ALA A 436 -6.15 -26.07 -23.18
CA ALA A 436 -4.98 -25.90 -22.33
C ALA A 436 -4.45 -27.23 -21.78
N LEU A 437 -5.32 -28.06 -21.22
CA LEU A 437 -4.98 -29.36 -20.63
C LEU A 437 -4.50 -30.39 -21.67
N SER A 438 -4.85 -30.19 -22.94
CA SER A 438 -4.30 -30.96 -24.07
C SER A 438 -2.89 -30.52 -24.50
N SER A 439 -2.42 -29.35 -24.04
CA SER A 439 -1.16 -28.73 -24.48
C SER A 439 -0.13 -28.56 -23.35
N LEU A 440 -0.55 -28.52 -22.09
CA LEU A 440 0.33 -28.32 -20.93
C LEU A 440 0.92 -29.64 -20.41
N PRO A 441 2.17 -29.62 -19.88
CA PRO A 441 2.69 -30.70 -19.07
C PRO A 441 1.83 -30.95 -17.81
N PRO A 442 1.78 -32.20 -17.28
CA PRO A 442 1.01 -32.51 -16.07
C PRO A 442 1.37 -31.63 -14.87
N GLU A 443 2.65 -31.34 -14.67
CA GLU A 443 3.19 -30.52 -13.56
C GLU A 443 2.64 -29.09 -13.57
N GLU A 444 2.61 -28.45 -14.74
CA GLU A 444 2.10 -27.08 -14.91
C GLU A 444 0.56 -27.02 -14.96
N SER A 445 -0.08 -28.14 -15.30
CA SER A 445 -1.54 -28.26 -15.41
C SER A 445 -2.29 -28.26 -14.08
N VAL A 446 -1.60 -28.43 -12.93
CA VAL A 446 -2.21 -28.63 -11.60
C VAL A 446 -3.22 -27.53 -11.23
N GLU A 447 -2.85 -26.26 -11.40
CA GLU A 447 -3.72 -25.13 -11.04
C GLU A 447 -4.85 -24.94 -12.07
N VAL A 448 -4.61 -25.29 -13.34
CA VAL A 448 -5.64 -25.30 -14.41
C VAL A 448 -6.72 -26.34 -14.11
N TRP A 449 -6.32 -27.57 -13.74
CA TRP A 449 -7.23 -28.62 -13.29
C TRP A 449 -8.03 -28.22 -12.06
N LYS A 450 -7.39 -27.57 -11.08
CA LYS A 450 -8.05 -27.07 -9.86
C LYS A 450 -9.10 -26.01 -10.19
N ARG A 451 -8.77 -25.03 -11.04
CA ARG A 451 -9.70 -23.98 -11.47
C ARG A 451 -10.85 -24.52 -12.33
N PHE A 452 -10.60 -25.52 -13.17
CA PHE A 452 -11.63 -26.19 -13.97
C PHE A 452 -12.60 -27.00 -13.10
N ALA A 453 -12.10 -27.77 -12.13
CA ALA A 453 -12.94 -28.46 -11.16
C ALA A 453 -13.83 -27.50 -10.36
N GLN A 454 -13.27 -26.38 -9.87
CA GLN A 454 -14.03 -25.31 -9.20
C GLN A 454 -15.09 -24.68 -10.11
N PHE A 455 -14.81 -24.53 -11.42
CA PHE A 455 -15.78 -24.02 -12.38
C PHE A 455 -16.97 -24.98 -12.54
N GLU A 456 -16.74 -26.28 -12.76
CA GLU A 456 -17.83 -27.26 -12.86
C GLU A 456 -18.57 -27.47 -11.52
N GLN A 457 -17.88 -27.36 -10.38
CA GLN A 457 -18.50 -27.37 -9.05
C GLN A 457 -19.49 -26.19 -8.86
N THR A 458 -19.21 -25.03 -9.47
CA THR A 458 -20.01 -23.81 -9.29
C THR A 458 -21.12 -23.64 -10.34
N TYR A 459 -20.84 -24.02 -11.59
CA TYR A 459 -21.71 -23.75 -12.76
C TYR A 459 -22.00 -24.98 -13.63
N GLY A 460 -21.44 -26.14 -13.28
CA GLY A 460 -21.65 -27.40 -13.99
C GLY A 460 -22.78 -28.24 -13.41
N ASP A 461 -22.81 -29.52 -13.80
CA ASP A 461 -23.66 -30.53 -13.18
C ASP A 461 -22.79 -31.54 -12.39
N LEU A 462 -23.43 -32.33 -11.53
CA LEU A 462 -22.72 -33.30 -10.69
C LEU A 462 -21.91 -34.31 -11.52
N ALA A 463 -22.37 -34.67 -12.72
CA ALA A 463 -21.68 -35.62 -13.58
C ALA A 463 -20.52 -34.97 -14.37
N SER A 464 -20.60 -33.70 -14.75
CA SER A 464 -19.47 -32.97 -15.35
C SER A 464 -18.36 -32.73 -14.33
N MET A 465 -18.71 -32.29 -13.12
CA MET A 465 -17.78 -32.11 -12.01
C MET A 465 -17.04 -33.42 -11.68
N LEU A 466 -17.76 -34.53 -11.44
CA LEU A 466 -17.15 -35.83 -11.13
C LEU A 466 -16.23 -36.34 -12.26
N LYS A 467 -16.58 -36.11 -13.54
CA LYS A 467 -15.72 -36.47 -14.67
C LYS A 467 -14.42 -35.66 -14.71
N VAL A 468 -14.48 -34.36 -14.40
CA VAL A 468 -13.29 -33.49 -14.33
C VAL A 468 -12.42 -33.85 -13.12
N GLU A 469 -13.02 -34.16 -11.96
CA GLU A 469 -12.29 -34.66 -10.78
C GLU A 469 -11.57 -35.99 -11.06
N GLN A 470 -12.25 -36.94 -11.70
CA GLN A 470 -11.66 -38.23 -12.06
C GLN A 470 -10.49 -38.06 -13.04
N ARG A 471 -10.67 -37.28 -14.12
CA ARG A 471 -9.60 -37.00 -15.09
C ARG A 471 -8.42 -36.25 -14.47
N ARG A 472 -8.68 -35.34 -13.52
CA ARG A 472 -7.63 -34.67 -12.73
C ARG A 472 -6.84 -35.68 -11.91
N LYS A 473 -7.50 -36.63 -11.23
CA LYS A 473 -6.81 -37.69 -10.47
C LYS A 473 -5.95 -38.55 -11.40
N GLU A 474 -6.49 -39.00 -12.53
CA GLU A 474 -5.76 -39.82 -13.53
C GLU A 474 -4.59 -39.11 -14.22
N ALA A 475 -4.68 -37.78 -14.40
CA ALA A 475 -3.62 -36.97 -15.00
C ALA A 475 -2.46 -36.74 -14.01
N LEU A 476 -2.77 -36.49 -12.74
CA LEU A 476 -1.79 -36.16 -11.71
C LEU A 476 -1.20 -37.39 -11.00
N SER A 477 -1.91 -38.53 -10.98
CA SER A 477 -1.39 -39.80 -10.44
C SER A 477 -0.29 -40.43 -11.29
N ARG A 478 0.00 -39.87 -12.47
CA ARG A 478 1.09 -40.31 -13.36
C ARG A 478 2.41 -39.57 -13.10
N THR A 479 2.42 -38.59 -12.20
CA THR A 479 3.56 -37.68 -11.97
C THR A 479 4.18 -37.86 -10.56
N GLY A 480 3.52 -38.58 -9.67
CA GLY A 480 4.08 -39.05 -8.40
C GLY A 480 4.09 -40.58 -8.32
N GLU A 481 5.11 -41.17 -7.70
CA GLU A 481 5.28 -42.64 -7.63
C GLU A 481 4.25 -43.34 -6.71
N GLU A 482 3.38 -42.60 -6.02
CA GLU A 482 2.31 -43.10 -5.12
C GLU A 482 1.03 -43.52 -5.89
N GLY A 483 1.17 -44.33 -6.94
CA GLY A 483 0.15 -44.62 -7.96
C GLY A 483 -1.10 -45.43 -7.56
N ALA A 484 -1.40 -45.61 -6.27
CA ALA A 484 -2.51 -46.48 -5.80
C ALA A 484 -3.45 -45.85 -4.76
N SER A 485 -2.94 -45.00 -3.84
CA SER A 485 -3.73 -44.46 -2.72
C SER A 485 -4.61 -43.26 -3.10
N ALA A 486 -4.21 -42.51 -4.15
CA ALA A 486 -4.89 -41.28 -4.57
C ALA A 486 -6.23 -41.47 -5.32
N LEU A 487 -6.63 -42.71 -5.65
CA LEU A 487 -7.84 -42.98 -6.42
C LEU A 487 -9.14 -43.04 -5.59
N GLU A 488 -9.07 -43.28 -4.27
CA GLU A 488 -10.26 -43.24 -3.44
C GLU A 488 -10.76 -41.80 -3.22
N GLY A 489 -12.09 -41.62 -3.17
CA GLY A 489 -12.71 -40.34 -2.89
C GLY A 489 -12.63 -40.04 -1.39
N SER A 490 -11.78 -39.09 -0.99
CA SER A 490 -11.64 -38.74 0.42
C SER A 490 -12.86 -37.96 0.90
N LEU A 491 -13.21 -38.09 2.19
CA LEU A 491 -14.18 -37.19 2.82
C LEU A 491 -13.71 -35.72 2.77
N GLN A 492 -12.40 -35.49 2.64
CA GLN A 492 -11.82 -34.17 2.38
C GLN A 492 -12.22 -33.59 1.00
N ASP A 493 -12.39 -34.45 -0.03
CA ASP A 493 -12.89 -34.05 -1.34
C ASP A 493 -14.38 -33.64 -1.25
N VAL A 494 -15.17 -34.32 -0.41
CA VAL A 494 -16.56 -33.92 -0.11
C VAL A 494 -16.60 -32.57 0.60
N VAL A 495 -15.80 -32.39 1.65
CA VAL A 495 -15.74 -31.14 2.43
C VAL A 495 -15.33 -29.95 1.55
N SER A 496 -14.38 -30.16 0.63
CA SER A 496 -13.92 -29.13 -0.31
C SER A 496 -14.93 -28.82 -1.43
N ARG A 497 -15.79 -29.79 -1.80
CA ARG A 497 -16.86 -29.59 -2.79
C ARG A 497 -18.08 -28.83 -2.28
N TYR A 498 -18.32 -28.87 -0.97
CA TYR A 498 -19.44 -28.17 -0.32
C TYR A 498 -19.01 -26.98 0.55
N SER A 499 -17.73 -26.58 0.52
CA SER A 499 -17.31 -25.32 1.09
C SER A 499 -17.64 -24.15 0.15
N PHE A 500 -17.99 -23.01 0.74
CA PHE A 500 -18.28 -21.78 0.01
C PHE A 500 -17.76 -20.58 0.79
N MET A 501 -16.82 -19.84 0.20
CA MET A 501 -16.08 -18.76 0.87
C MET A 501 -15.43 -19.25 2.18
N ASP A 502 -15.87 -18.77 3.33
CA ASP A 502 -15.43 -19.15 4.68
C ASP A 502 -16.34 -20.19 5.36
N LEU A 503 -17.41 -20.63 4.69
CA LEU A 503 -18.34 -21.65 5.18
C LEU A 503 -17.85 -23.05 4.85
N TRP A 504 -17.91 -23.94 5.85
CA TRP A 504 -17.52 -25.35 5.75
C TRP A 504 -18.70 -26.25 6.14
N PRO A 505 -18.86 -27.42 5.50
CA PRO A 505 -19.95 -28.36 5.80
C PRO A 505 -19.76 -29.15 7.11
N CYS A 506 -18.72 -28.86 7.89
CA CYS A 506 -18.37 -29.54 9.13
C CYS A 506 -17.71 -28.58 10.13
N SER A 507 -17.50 -29.00 11.38
CA SER A 507 -16.91 -28.15 12.40
C SER A 507 -15.38 -28.06 12.25
N SER A 508 -14.75 -27.04 12.85
CA SER A 508 -13.28 -26.92 12.90
C SER A 508 -12.61 -28.18 13.48
N LYS A 509 -13.25 -28.88 14.42
CA LYS A 509 -12.70 -30.11 15.01
C LYS A 509 -12.68 -31.28 14.03
N ASP A 510 -13.66 -31.31 13.12
CA ASP A 510 -13.77 -32.33 12.07
C ASP A 510 -12.76 -32.06 10.96
N LEU A 511 -12.57 -30.79 10.58
CA LEU A 511 -11.48 -30.35 9.69
C LEU A 511 -10.11 -30.72 10.26
N ASP A 512 -9.85 -30.41 11.53
CA ASP A 512 -8.61 -30.79 12.22
C ASP A 512 -8.42 -32.31 12.25
N HIS A 513 -9.51 -33.09 12.38
CA HIS A 513 -9.45 -34.55 12.36
C HIS A 513 -9.07 -35.08 10.97
N LEU A 514 -9.73 -34.60 9.91
CA LEU A 514 -9.44 -34.99 8.52
C LEU A 514 -8.02 -34.64 8.10
N ALA A 515 -7.55 -33.41 8.39
CA ALA A 515 -6.18 -32.99 8.11
C ALA A 515 -5.13 -33.85 8.84
N ARG A 516 -5.42 -34.30 10.08
CA ARG A 516 -4.56 -35.23 10.82
C ARG A 516 -4.57 -36.64 10.22
N GLN A 517 -5.71 -37.14 9.75
CA GLN A 517 -5.77 -38.44 9.07
C GLN A 517 -4.96 -38.42 7.77
N GLU A 518 -5.09 -37.37 6.96
CA GLU A 518 -4.34 -37.23 5.71
C GLU A 518 -2.81 -37.15 5.96
N TRP A 519 -2.39 -36.41 7.00
CA TRP A 519 -0.99 -36.35 7.42
C TRP A 519 -0.44 -37.70 7.92
N LEU A 520 -1.27 -38.48 8.63
CA LEU A 520 -0.89 -39.81 9.09
C LEU A 520 -0.75 -40.80 7.93
N ALA A 521 -1.68 -40.80 6.97
CA ALA A 521 -1.64 -41.65 5.77
C ALA A 521 -0.34 -41.41 4.97
N LYS A 522 -0.08 -40.15 4.59
CA LYS A 522 1.14 -39.74 3.84
C LYS A 522 2.46 -40.08 4.54
N ASN A 523 2.45 -40.22 5.88
CA ASN A 523 3.63 -40.62 6.65
C ASN A 523 3.74 -42.13 6.91
N MET A 524 2.67 -42.90 6.67
CA MET A 524 2.72 -44.36 6.67
C MET A 524 3.30 -44.87 5.35
N ASP A 525 2.85 -44.33 4.22
CA ASP A 525 3.32 -44.76 2.88
C ASP A 525 4.84 -44.56 2.70
N LYS A 526 5.37 -43.38 3.10
CA LYS A 526 6.81 -43.09 3.13
C LYS A 526 7.65 -44.01 4.03
N LYS A 527 7.03 -44.71 4.99
CA LYS A 527 7.69 -45.71 5.83
C LYS A 527 7.75 -47.08 5.16
N VAL A 528 6.76 -47.40 4.32
CA VAL A 528 6.67 -48.66 3.56
C VAL A 528 7.65 -48.64 2.38
N GLU A 529 7.72 -47.52 1.66
CA GLU A 529 8.59 -47.35 0.50
C GLU A 529 10.08 -47.53 0.85
N LYS A 530 10.51 -47.04 2.03
CA LYS A 530 11.88 -47.19 2.55
C LYS A 530 12.25 -48.64 2.93
N LEU A 531 11.31 -49.57 2.91
CA LEU A 531 11.51 -51.00 3.20
C LEU A 531 11.48 -51.87 1.92
N ALA A 532 11.27 -51.28 0.74
CA ALA A 532 10.97 -52.01 -0.50
C ALA A 532 12.17 -52.23 -1.47
N LEU A 533 13.42 -52.03 -1.01
CA LEU A 533 14.63 -52.40 -1.76
C LEU A 533 15.21 -53.72 -1.20
N PRO A 534 15.22 -54.84 -1.97
CA PRO A 534 15.61 -56.16 -1.45
C PRO A 534 17.12 -56.40 -1.45
N ASN A 535 17.57 -57.21 -0.48
CA ASN A 535 18.97 -57.45 -0.11
C ASN A 535 19.84 -58.13 -1.18
N GLY A 536 21.12 -57.77 -1.21
CA GLY A 536 22.24 -58.66 -1.57
C GLY A 536 22.96 -59.14 -0.30
N PRO A 537 23.32 -60.43 -0.14
CA PRO A 537 23.75 -60.97 1.15
C PRO A 537 25.28 -61.04 1.35
N GLY A 538 25.74 -60.85 2.58
CA GLY A 538 26.91 -61.58 3.11
C GLY A 538 27.97 -60.81 3.91
N SER A 539 28.36 -61.43 5.03
CA SER A 539 29.73 -61.47 5.60
C SER A 539 30.13 -60.57 6.79
N VAL A 540 30.04 -61.17 7.99
CA VAL A 540 31.06 -61.31 9.06
C VAL A 540 31.85 -60.09 9.60
N ASP A 541 31.76 -59.92 10.92
CA ASP A 541 32.67 -59.34 11.95
C ASP A 541 33.89 -58.46 11.55
N LYS A 542 34.02 -57.29 12.20
CA LYS A 542 34.92 -57.07 13.37
C LYS A 542 34.95 -55.64 13.91
N ASP A 543 35.37 -55.51 15.18
CA ASP A 543 35.71 -54.24 15.84
C ASP A 543 36.89 -53.50 15.19
N TYR A 544 36.91 -52.17 15.28
CA TYR A 544 37.99 -51.37 15.90
C TYR A 544 37.59 -49.88 16.05
N ALA A 545 38.22 -49.16 16.98
CA ALA A 545 37.88 -47.78 17.35
C ALA A 545 38.81 -46.70 16.74
N GLY A 546 38.29 -45.47 16.53
CA GLY A 546 39.12 -44.26 16.30
C GLY A 546 38.44 -43.03 15.63
N LEU A 547 38.19 -41.97 16.42
CA LEU A 547 38.68 -40.56 16.25
C LEU A 547 38.97 -40.04 14.80
N ILE A 548 38.55 -38.84 14.28
CA ILE A 548 38.10 -37.53 14.83
C ILE A 548 37.22 -36.75 13.78
N SER A 549 36.51 -35.70 14.25
CA SER A 549 36.17 -34.40 13.58
C SER A 549 34.91 -34.19 12.72
N ASN A 550 33.92 -33.52 13.35
CA ASN A 550 33.17 -32.33 12.92
C ASN A 550 32.86 -32.09 11.42
N SER A 551 31.57 -32.04 11.07
CA SER A 551 30.82 -30.75 11.09
C SER A 551 29.36 -30.91 10.63
N THR A 552 28.44 -30.21 11.33
CA THR A 552 27.21 -29.51 10.85
C THR A 552 26.19 -29.43 11.99
N VAL A 553 26.13 -28.26 12.64
CA VAL A 553 25.07 -27.95 13.62
C VAL A 553 23.88 -27.38 12.86
N SER A 554 22.81 -28.15 12.73
CA SER A 554 21.51 -27.61 12.29
C SER A 554 20.74 -27.08 13.49
N ALA A 555 20.10 -25.92 13.32
CA ALA A 555 19.51 -25.16 14.42
C ALA A 555 18.30 -25.89 15.05
N LYS A 556 18.36 -26.13 16.37
CA LYS A 556 17.19 -26.45 17.17
C LYS A 556 16.28 -25.22 17.22
N VAL A 557 15.23 -25.21 16.39
CA VAL A 557 14.07 -24.35 16.62
C VAL A 557 13.40 -24.82 17.91
N VAL A 558 13.52 -24.02 18.97
CA VAL A 558 12.80 -24.24 20.23
C VAL A 558 11.36 -23.79 20.02
N ASN A 559 10.46 -24.75 19.75
CA ASN A 559 9.03 -24.47 19.75
C ASN A 559 8.56 -24.15 21.18
N PRO A 560 7.71 -23.12 21.37
CA PRO A 560 7.14 -22.84 22.67
C PRO A 560 6.18 -23.96 23.09
N ASP A 561 6.18 -24.28 24.39
CA ASP A 561 5.31 -25.30 24.98
C ASP A 561 3.85 -24.80 25.02
N VAL A 562 3.09 -25.17 23.98
CA VAL A 562 1.68 -24.80 23.82
C VAL A 562 0.77 -25.39 24.89
N SER A 563 1.23 -26.33 25.72
CA SER A 563 0.45 -26.83 26.87
C SER A 563 0.21 -25.76 27.96
N LYS A 564 0.89 -24.61 27.87
CA LYS A 564 0.73 -23.46 28.77
C LYS A 564 0.03 -22.26 28.15
N MET A 565 -0.48 -22.36 26.92
CA MET A 565 -1.32 -21.32 26.32
C MET A 565 -2.76 -21.42 26.84
N VAL A 566 -3.23 -20.36 27.49
CA VAL A 566 -4.65 -20.22 27.89
C VAL A 566 -5.45 -19.65 26.72
N ILE A 567 -6.62 -20.23 26.45
CA ILE A 567 -7.55 -19.75 25.42
C ILE A 567 -8.10 -18.38 25.83
N TYR A 568 -8.04 -17.41 24.92
CA TYR A 568 -8.61 -16.07 25.13
C TYR A 568 -10.15 -16.10 25.00
N ASP A 569 -10.87 -15.94 26.11
CA ASP A 569 -12.33 -15.71 26.14
C ASP A 569 -12.63 -14.21 26.28
N PRO A 570 -13.33 -13.57 25.33
CA PRO A 570 -13.63 -12.13 25.37
C PRO A 570 -14.59 -11.68 26.48
N ARG A 571 -15.10 -12.58 27.35
CA ARG A 571 -16.25 -12.28 28.25
C ARG A 571 -15.99 -12.29 29.76
N GLN A 572 -14.75 -12.47 30.23
CA GLN A 572 -14.46 -12.42 31.68
C GLN A 572 -13.98 -11.05 32.17
N LYS A 573 -14.71 -10.45 33.11
CA LYS A 573 -14.28 -9.29 33.90
C LYS A 573 -13.83 -9.74 35.30
N SER A 574 -12.56 -9.46 35.61
CA SER A 574 -11.98 -9.16 36.94
C SER A 574 -12.36 -9.99 38.18
N GLY A 575 -11.35 -10.60 38.82
CA GLY A 575 -11.20 -10.51 40.28
C GLY A 575 -10.70 -11.74 41.07
N ILE A 576 -9.48 -11.60 41.63
CA ILE A 576 -9.03 -12.10 42.96
C ILE A 576 -8.78 -13.63 43.12
N GLU A 577 -7.83 -13.92 44.01
CA GLU A 577 -7.14 -15.20 44.27
C GLU A 577 -7.97 -16.20 45.12
N THR A 578 -7.78 -17.51 44.92
CA THR A 578 -7.23 -18.50 45.89
C THR A 578 -7.48 -19.97 45.48
N LEU A 579 -6.63 -20.89 45.99
CA LEU A 579 -6.62 -22.35 45.79
C LEU A 579 -7.35 -23.10 46.97
N PRO A 580 -7.29 -24.43 47.13
CA PRO A 580 -8.00 -25.48 46.36
C PRO A 580 -8.70 -26.53 47.28
N SER A 581 -9.46 -27.48 46.72
CA SER A 581 -9.78 -28.84 47.29
C SER A 581 -10.95 -29.49 46.54
N THR A 582 -11.23 -30.80 46.56
CA THR A 582 -10.44 -32.06 46.61
C THR A 582 -11.42 -33.19 46.25
N THR A 583 -10.96 -34.32 45.66
CA THR A 583 -11.56 -35.68 45.72
C THR A 583 -13.01 -35.91 45.20
N SER A 584 -13.43 -37.08 44.69
CA SER A 584 -12.75 -38.27 44.14
C SER A 584 -13.78 -39.27 43.60
N SER A 585 -13.43 -40.02 42.54
CA SER A 585 -13.83 -41.43 42.27
C SER A 585 -15.31 -41.85 42.15
N GLY A 586 -15.68 -42.59 41.08
CA GLY A 586 -16.90 -43.41 41.06
C GLY A 586 -17.47 -43.84 39.70
N VAL A 587 -16.91 -44.89 39.10
CA VAL A 587 -17.38 -45.65 37.91
C VAL A 587 -17.11 -47.14 38.25
N PRO A 588 -17.81 -48.22 37.76
CA PRO A 588 -18.76 -48.36 36.63
C PRO A 588 -20.09 -49.12 36.93
N ALA A 589 -21.02 -49.23 35.94
CA ALA A 589 -21.33 -50.51 35.24
C ALA A 589 -22.68 -50.54 34.45
N ALA A 590 -22.56 -50.65 33.11
CA ALA A 590 -23.30 -51.46 32.11
C ALA A 590 -24.84 -51.72 32.12
N TYR A 591 -25.33 -51.99 30.89
CA TYR A 591 -26.64 -52.53 30.44
C TYR A 591 -27.86 -51.56 30.42
N SER A 592 -28.80 -51.62 29.47
CA SER A 592 -28.79 -52.07 28.06
C SER A 592 -30.08 -51.59 27.32
N ASN A 593 -30.03 -51.59 25.99
CA ASN A 593 -31.16 -51.68 25.03
C ASN A 593 -32.13 -50.49 24.74
N LEU A 594 -32.08 -50.09 23.46
CA LEU A 594 -33.22 -49.91 22.52
C LEU A 594 -34.32 -48.86 22.81
N SER A 595 -34.26 -47.72 22.10
CA SER A 595 -35.22 -47.38 21.01
C SER A 595 -34.84 -46.06 20.32
N ASN A 596 -35.25 -45.89 19.05
CA ASN A 596 -34.89 -44.77 18.17
C ASN A 596 -36.11 -43.82 17.97
N PRO A 597 -36.07 -42.72 17.19
CA PRO A 597 -36.07 -41.38 17.79
C PRO A 597 -37.27 -40.50 17.41
N ALA A 598 -37.58 -39.49 18.23
CA ALA A 598 -38.45 -38.37 17.83
C ALA A 598 -38.09 -37.05 18.55
N ALA A 599 -37.98 -35.99 17.75
CA ALA A 599 -38.10 -34.57 18.12
C ALA A 599 -37.28 -34.02 19.32
N ALA A 600 -36.13 -33.41 19.01
CA ALA A 600 -35.53 -32.36 19.84
C ALA A 600 -34.83 -31.29 18.97
N ILE A 601 -35.60 -30.43 18.31
CA ILE A 601 -35.11 -29.17 17.71
C ILE A 601 -35.76 -28.01 18.43
N VAL A 602 -35.00 -27.34 19.31
CA VAL A 602 -35.24 -25.96 19.76
C VAL A 602 -33.86 -25.30 19.98
N GLY A 603 -33.55 -24.14 19.41
CA GLY A 603 -34.35 -23.39 18.45
C GLY A 603 -33.79 -22.00 18.13
N GLY A 604 -34.57 -21.26 17.33
CA GLY A 604 -34.47 -19.82 17.10
C GLY A 604 -35.90 -19.29 17.01
N GLY A 605 -36.20 -18.15 17.65
CA GLY A 605 -37.57 -17.81 18.03
C GLY A 605 -38.48 -17.34 16.88
N MET A 606 -39.65 -17.97 16.73
CA MET A 606 -40.84 -17.37 16.09
C MET A 606 -42.18 -18.02 16.51
N THR A 607 -42.22 -18.79 17.60
CA THR A 607 -43.34 -19.71 17.92
C THR A 607 -44.60 -19.05 18.51
N ASN A 608 -44.46 -17.95 19.26
CA ASN A 608 -45.55 -17.49 20.14
C ASN A 608 -46.81 -17.00 19.42
N ALA A 609 -46.70 -16.45 18.19
CA ALA A 609 -47.87 -16.01 17.43
C ALA A 609 -48.58 -17.18 16.71
N PHE A 610 -47.82 -18.18 16.26
CA PHE A 610 -48.38 -19.33 15.54
C PHE A 610 -49.09 -20.30 16.50
N ASP A 611 -48.56 -20.48 17.72
CA ASP A 611 -49.21 -21.25 18.78
C ASP A 611 -50.53 -20.63 19.28
N GLU A 612 -50.68 -19.31 19.27
CA GLU A 612 -51.96 -18.65 19.61
C GLU A 612 -53.01 -18.87 18.52
N ILE A 613 -52.62 -18.80 17.24
CA ILE A 613 -53.51 -19.07 16.10
C ILE A 613 -53.96 -20.54 16.11
N LEU A 614 -53.04 -21.49 16.37
CA LEU A 614 -53.37 -22.92 16.50
C LEU A 614 -54.28 -23.23 17.69
N LYS A 615 -54.21 -22.46 18.79
CA LYS A 615 -55.13 -22.56 19.93
C LYS A 615 -56.51 -21.96 19.65
N ALA A 616 -56.61 -21.02 18.72
CA ALA A 616 -57.87 -20.38 18.33
C ALA A 616 -58.63 -21.15 17.23
N THR A 617 -57.97 -22.03 16.48
CA THR A 617 -58.62 -22.85 15.44
C THR A 617 -59.50 -23.97 16.00
N PRO A 618 -60.73 -24.19 15.46
CA PRO A 618 -61.59 -25.28 15.90
C PRO A 618 -60.92 -26.67 15.74
N PRO A 619 -61.08 -27.61 16.70
CA PRO A 619 -60.43 -28.92 16.64
C PRO A 619 -60.70 -29.72 15.36
N ALA A 620 -61.89 -29.56 14.77
CA ALA A 620 -62.26 -30.18 13.49
C ALA A 620 -61.40 -29.67 12.31
N LEU A 621 -61.01 -28.40 12.31
CA LEU A 621 -60.14 -27.84 11.27
C LEU A 621 -58.70 -28.33 11.43
N VAL A 622 -58.21 -28.46 12.66
CA VAL A 622 -56.88 -29.02 12.95
C VAL A 622 -56.80 -30.49 12.49
N ALA A 623 -57.83 -31.29 12.77
CA ALA A 623 -57.93 -32.67 12.30
C ALA A 623 -58.00 -32.76 10.76
N PHE A 624 -58.71 -31.84 10.11
CA PHE A 624 -58.76 -31.75 8.65
C PHE A 624 -57.39 -31.39 8.05
N LEU A 625 -56.72 -30.36 8.55
CA LEU A 625 -55.39 -29.94 8.09
C LEU A 625 -54.34 -31.06 8.25
N ALA A 626 -54.39 -31.80 9.36
CA ALA A 626 -53.52 -32.96 9.59
C ALA A 626 -53.79 -34.15 8.66
N SER A 627 -54.92 -34.17 7.95
CA SER A 627 -55.29 -35.22 6.98
C SER A 627 -55.01 -34.85 5.51
N LEU A 628 -54.56 -33.62 5.24
CA LEU A 628 -54.21 -33.20 3.88
C LEU A 628 -52.83 -33.76 3.48
N PRO A 629 -52.67 -34.28 2.24
CA PRO A 629 -51.37 -34.67 1.74
C PRO A 629 -50.47 -33.45 1.53
N VAL A 630 -49.15 -33.63 1.66
CA VAL A 630 -48.16 -32.59 1.35
C VAL A 630 -48.22 -32.28 -0.14
N VAL A 631 -48.62 -31.06 -0.49
CA VAL A 631 -48.72 -30.60 -1.88
C VAL A 631 -47.39 -29.97 -2.30
N GLU A 632 -46.62 -30.70 -3.11
CA GLU A 632 -45.51 -30.11 -3.88
C GLU A 632 -46.04 -29.58 -5.22
N GLY A 633 -46.13 -28.25 -5.34
CA GLY A 633 -46.59 -27.56 -6.54
C GLY A 633 -46.72 -26.05 -6.31
N PRO A 634 -46.88 -25.23 -7.36
CA PRO A 634 -47.12 -23.80 -7.21
C PRO A 634 -48.43 -23.56 -6.47
N THR A 635 -48.36 -22.93 -5.29
CA THR A 635 -49.54 -22.63 -4.48
C THR A 635 -50.37 -21.53 -5.14
N PRO A 636 -51.71 -21.65 -5.17
CA PRO A 636 -52.57 -20.55 -5.63
C PRO A 636 -52.40 -19.33 -4.72
N ASP A 637 -52.57 -18.14 -5.28
CA ASP A 637 -52.50 -16.88 -4.54
C ASP A 637 -53.52 -16.88 -3.39
N VAL A 638 -53.01 -16.71 -2.16
CA VAL A 638 -53.79 -16.79 -0.93
C VAL A 638 -54.86 -15.71 -0.89
N ASP A 639 -54.58 -14.52 -1.42
CA ASP A 639 -55.55 -13.41 -1.44
C ASP A 639 -56.70 -13.70 -2.42
N VAL A 640 -56.41 -14.38 -3.53
CA VAL A 640 -57.44 -14.84 -4.47
C VAL A 640 -58.32 -15.92 -3.83
N VAL A 641 -57.74 -16.92 -3.18
CA VAL A 641 -58.49 -17.98 -2.49
C VAL A 641 -59.35 -17.40 -1.37
N LEU A 642 -58.80 -16.50 -0.54
CA LEU A 642 -59.55 -15.80 0.50
C LEU A 642 -60.69 -14.96 -0.09
N SER A 643 -60.46 -14.25 -1.20
CA SER A 643 -61.52 -13.45 -1.84
C SER A 643 -62.70 -14.30 -2.32
N ILE A 644 -62.44 -15.50 -2.86
CA ILE A 644 -63.49 -16.44 -3.31
C ILE A 644 -64.24 -17.01 -2.10
N CYS A 645 -63.53 -17.41 -1.04
CA CYS A 645 -64.15 -17.91 0.18
C CYS A 645 -65.01 -16.85 0.90
N LEU A 646 -64.59 -15.59 0.89
CA LEU A 646 -65.32 -14.47 1.50
C LEU A 646 -66.51 -13.97 0.64
N GLN A 647 -66.52 -14.26 -0.66
CA GLN A 647 -67.63 -13.95 -1.58
C GLN A 647 -68.65 -15.09 -1.70
N SER A 648 -68.40 -16.24 -1.05
CA SER A 648 -69.25 -17.42 -1.13
C SER A 648 -70.24 -17.48 0.03
N ASP A 649 -71.47 -17.02 -0.18
CA ASP A 649 -72.57 -17.21 0.78
C ASP A 649 -72.95 -18.71 0.87
N ILE A 650 -72.43 -19.40 1.88
CA ILE A 650 -72.79 -20.80 2.17
C ILE A 650 -74.14 -20.83 2.93
N PRO A 651 -75.21 -21.45 2.38
CA PRO A 651 -76.51 -21.47 3.05
C PRO A 651 -76.48 -22.28 4.35
N ALA A 652 -76.90 -21.67 5.46
CA ALA A 652 -76.91 -22.31 6.78
C ALA A 652 -78.23 -23.06 7.08
N GLY A 653 -78.12 -24.37 7.37
CA GLY A 653 -79.18 -25.23 7.91
C GLY A 653 -79.63 -26.35 6.95
N GLN A 654 -79.89 -27.59 7.37
CA GLN A 654 -80.47 -28.03 8.65
C GLN A 654 -79.99 -29.43 9.08
N THR A 655 -80.22 -29.76 10.35
CA THR A 655 -80.01 -31.08 10.95
C THR A 655 -81.20 -32.03 10.68
N GLY A 656 -81.00 -33.18 10.03
CA GLY A 656 -82.11 -34.13 9.84
C GLY A 656 -81.84 -35.45 9.11
N LYS A 657 -81.62 -36.53 9.89
CA LYS A 657 -81.85 -37.97 9.61
C LYS A 657 -81.13 -38.70 8.45
N LEU A 658 -80.88 -39.98 8.71
CA LEU A 658 -80.25 -40.98 7.83
C LEU A 658 -81.05 -41.24 6.54
N GLY A 659 -80.33 -41.50 5.44
CA GLY A 659 -80.83 -42.14 4.23
C GLY A 659 -79.69 -42.75 3.41
N THR A 660 -79.67 -44.08 3.28
CA THR A 660 -78.68 -44.84 2.48
C THR A 660 -78.96 -44.75 0.98
N SER A 661 -77.91 -44.61 0.15
CA SER A 661 -77.59 -45.50 -1.00
C SER A 661 -76.40 -44.99 -1.83
N ALA A 662 -75.65 -45.91 -2.43
CA ALA A 662 -74.63 -45.63 -3.45
C ALA A 662 -75.26 -45.53 -4.87
N VAL A 663 -74.50 -45.06 -5.88
CA VAL A 663 -74.34 -45.71 -7.23
C VAL A 663 -73.52 -44.87 -8.24
N GLN A 664 -72.43 -45.50 -8.72
CA GLN A 664 -71.79 -45.56 -10.07
C GLN A 664 -71.26 -44.35 -10.89
N LEU A 665 -70.21 -44.71 -11.65
CA LEU A 665 -69.49 -43.99 -12.71
C LEU A 665 -70.12 -44.13 -14.11
N SER A 666 -69.82 -43.18 -15.01
CA SER A 666 -69.45 -43.31 -16.44
C SER A 666 -69.37 -41.90 -17.06
N GLY A 667 -68.66 -41.57 -18.15
CA GLY A 667 -67.69 -42.22 -19.04
C GLY A 667 -67.17 -41.15 -20.04
N GLY A 668 -65.99 -41.33 -20.67
CA GLY A 668 -65.42 -40.34 -21.62
C GLY A 668 -66.02 -40.40 -23.05
N PRO A 669 -65.36 -39.91 -24.14
CA PRO A 669 -64.03 -39.26 -24.20
C PRO A 669 -63.91 -38.05 -25.18
N VAL A 670 -62.66 -37.58 -25.35
CA VAL A 670 -62.04 -36.64 -26.34
C VAL A 670 -62.36 -37.05 -27.81
N PRO A 671 -62.57 -36.14 -28.81
CA PRO A 671 -61.47 -35.54 -29.60
C PRO A 671 -61.70 -34.15 -30.27
N THR A 672 -60.92 -33.88 -31.33
CA THR A 672 -60.30 -32.60 -31.74
C THR A 672 -60.76 -32.03 -33.09
N THR A 673 -60.29 -30.80 -33.39
CA THR A 673 -60.01 -30.17 -34.72
C THR A 673 -61.04 -29.26 -35.45
N SER A 674 -60.47 -28.15 -35.97
CA SER A 674 -60.72 -27.50 -37.29
C SER A 674 -61.72 -26.32 -37.50
N VAL A 675 -61.14 -25.10 -37.63
CA VAL A 675 -61.13 -24.21 -38.83
C VAL A 675 -62.44 -23.65 -39.48
N LEU A 676 -62.66 -22.34 -39.24
CA LEU A 676 -63.09 -21.20 -40.12
C LEU A 676 -64.45 -21.06 -40.87
N SER A 677 -64.94 -19.80 -40.85
CA SER A 677 -65.94 -19.10 -41.72
C SER A 677 -67.43 -19.49 -41.59
N GLY A 678 -68.47 -18.63 -41.62
CA GLY A 678 -68.66 -17.16 -41.79
C GLY A 678 -70.18 -16.85 -42.01
N SER A 679 -70.74 -15.64 -42.26
CA SER A 679 -70.32 -14.23 -42.14
C SER A 679 -71.50 -13.25 -42.46
N SER A 680 -71.93 -12.34 -41.55
CA SER A 680 -72.90 -11.21 -41.77
C SER A 680 -73.10 -10.42 -40.45
N LYS A 681 -73.23 -9.08 -40.33
CA LYS A 681 -73.26 -7.84 -41.17
C LYS A 681 -72.97 -6.65 -40.18
N SER A 682 -72.81 -5.35 -40.50
CA SER A 682 -73.01 -4.51 -41.70
C SER A 682 -72.08 -3.25 -41.65
N HIS A 683 -72.37 -2.18 -42.40
CA HIS A 683 -71.59 -0.94 -42.63
C HIS A 683 -72.52 0.32 -42.50
N PRO A 684 -72.10 1.62 -42.62
CA PRO A 684 -71.12 2.15 -43.58
C PRO A 684 -70.18 3.36 -43.25
N MET A 685 -69.31 3.58 -44.25
CA MET A 685 -68.28 4.59 -44.59
C MET A 685 -68.84 6.01 -44.92
N PRO A 686 -68.10 7.05 -45.44
CA PRO A 686 -66.74 7.12 -46.07
C PRO A 686 -65.84 8.30 -45.59
N GLY A 687 -64.60 8.60 -46.08
CA GLY A 687 -63.65 8.11 -47.11
C GLY A 687 -62.52 9.18 -47.27
N GLY A 688 -61.36 9.04 -47.94
CA GLY A 688 -60.75 7.97 -48.77
C GLY A 688 -59.24 8.27 -49.06
N ALA A 689 -58.69 7.79 -50.19
CA ALA A 689 -57.28 7.98 -50.66
C ALA A 689 -57.25 7.89 -52.23
N PRO A 690 -56.16 7.57 -53.00
CA PRO A 690 -54.69 7.52 -52.77
C PRO A 690 -53.86 8.13 -53.96
N PHE A 691 -52.52 7.90 -54.07
CA PHE A 691 -51.84 7.24 -55.23
C PHE A 691 -50.29 7.16 -55.11
N LYS A 692 -49.64 6.42 -56.04
CA LYS A 692 -48.22 5.98 -56.05
C LYS A 692 -47.35 6.66 -57.15
N THR A 693 -46.04 6.37 -57.10
CA THR A 693 -45.05 6.15 -58.20
C THR A 693 -43.99 7.23 -58.56
N THR A 694 -42.71 6.80 -58.41
CA THR A 694 -41.52 7.00 -59.28
C THR A 694 -41.16 8.38 -59.86
N ARG A 695 -39.92 8.87 -59.61
CA ARG A 695 -38.84 8.84 -60.63
C ARG A 695 -37.42 9.22 -60.15
N ASP A 696 -36.49 8.72 -60.95
CA ASP A 696 -35.06 8.98 -61.15
C ASP A 696 -34.39 10.35 -60.84
N ARG A 697 -33.06 10.21 -60.62
CA ARG A 697 -31.91 10.97 -61.18
C ARG A 697 -31.28 12.16 -60.43
N GLN A 698 -30.00 11.93 -60.13
CA GLN A 698 -28.79 12.72 -60.48
C GLN A 698 -28.84 14.25 -60.27
N ALA A 699 -28.11 14.84 -59.31
CA ALA A 699 -26.64 14.92 -59.15
C ALA A 699 -26.02 16.21 -59.75
N GLY A 700 -25.13 16.85 -58.97
CA GLY A 700 -24.38 18.05 -59.35
C GLY A 700 -24.45 19.10 -58.24
N LYS A 701 -23.56 19.09 -57.23
CA LYS A 701 -22.16 19.60 -57.20
C LYS A 701 -22.03 21.13 -57.18
N ARG A 702 -21.21 21.57 -56.21
CA ARG A 702 -20.48 22.84 -56.09
C ARG A 702 -21.31 24.09 -55.70
N LYS A 703 -20.73 25.09 -55.04
CA LYS A 703 -19.58 25.21 -54.09
C LYS A 703 -19.55 26.68 -53.62
N ASP A 704 -18.75 26.96 -52.59
CA ASP A 704 -18.21 28.28 -52.23
C ASP A 704 -19.18 29.21 -51.46
N LEU A 705 -18.84 29.59 -50.21
CA LEU A 705 -18.17 30.84 -49.76
C LEU A 705 -19.15 32.05 -49.79
N ASP A 706 -19.20 32.97 -48.83
CA ASP A 706 -18.25 33.36 -47.76
C ASP A 706 -18.95 34.28 -46.73
N ARG A 707 -18.39 34.42 -45.50
CA ARG A 707 -18.61 35.57 -44.55
C ARG A 707 -20.06 35.84 -44.04
N GLN A 708 -20.34 36.63 -43.00
CA GLN A 708 -19.51 37.40 -42.04
C GLN A 708 -20.10 37.34 -40.60
N GLU A 709 -19.40 37.94 -39.64
CA GLU A 709 -19.71 38.16 -38.22
C GLU A 709 -21.05 38.86 -37.96
N ASP A 710 -21.66 38.62 -36.78
CA ASP A 710 -21.93 39.70 -35.82
C ASP A 710 -22.10 39.15 -34.40
N ASP A 711 -21.75 39.98 -33.42
CA ASP A 711 -21.58 39.66 -32.00
C ASP A 711 -22.76 40.23 -31.19
N GLU A 712 -23.41 39.43 -30.33
CA GLU A 712 -24.34 40.01 -29.34
C GLU A 712 -24.36 39.21 -28.02
N THR A 713 -24.38 39.96 -26.91
CA THR A 713 -24.07 39.43 -25.57
C THR A 713 -25.31 39.33 -24.69
N ALA A 714 -25.52 38.17 -24.05
CA ALA A 714 -26.53 38.01 -23.00
C ALA A 714 -26.10 37.00 -21.92
N THR A 715 -25.91 37.50 -20.70
CA THR A 715 -25.56 36.70 -19.51
C THR A 715 -26.79 36.21 -18.75
N VAL A 716 -26.95 34.90 -18.52
CA VAL A 716 -27.69 34.34 -17.36
C VAL A 716 -27.02 33.05 -16.88
N GLN A 717 -26.92 32.88 -15.56
CA GLN A 717 -26.42 31.67 -14.89
C GLN A 717 -27.52 30.64 -14.66
N SER A 718 -27.25 29.34 -14.84
CA SER A 718 -27.95 28.27 -14.11
C SER A 718 -27.12 26.97 -14.01
N GLN A 719 -27.31 26.23 -12.92
CA GLN A 719 -26.43 25.16 -12.41
C GLN A 719 -26.58 23.78 -13.11
N PRO A 720 -25.58 22.89 -12.97
CA PRO A 720 -25.70 21.47 -13.30
C PRO A 720 -26.10 20.61 -12.08
N LEU A 721 -27.05 19.68 -12.24
CA LEU A 721 -27.41 18.63 -11.29
C LEU A 721 -27.96 17.39 -12.03
N PRO A 722 -27.97 16.18 -11.44
CA PRO A 722 -27.23 15.71 -10.26
C PRO A 722 -26.34 14.47 -10.54
N ARG A 723 -25.26 14.31 -9.77
CA ARG A 723 -24.56 13.01 -9.64
C ARG A 723 -25.23 12.17 -8.56
N ASP A 724 -25.42 10.88 -8.84
CA ASP A 724 -26.26 10.01 -8.02
C ASP A 724 -25.66 9.68 -6.63
N VAL A 725 -26.53 9.62 -5.63
CA VAL A 725 -26.18 9.76 -4.20
C VAL A 725 -26.38 8.44 -3.45
N PHE A 726 -25.53 7.45 -3.71
CA PHE A 726 -25.61 6.16 -2.97
C PHE A 726 -24.29 5.52 -2.51
N ARG A 727 -23.12 6.14 -2.74
CA ARG A 727 -21.81 5.55 -2.34
C ARG A 727 -20.99 6.30 -1.28
N ILE A 728 -21.54 7.34 -0.66
CA ILE A 728 -20.88 8.11 0.42
C ILE A 728 -21.76 8.14 1.68
N ARG A 729 -22.20 6.95 2.16
CA ARG A 729 -22.94 6.83 3.42
C ARG A 729 -22.68 5.55 4.24
N GLN A 730 -21.55 4.87 4.03
CA GLN A 730 -21.14 3.72 4.87
C GLN A 730 -19.71 3.76 5.46
N ILE A 731 -18.85 4.73 5.11
CA ILE A 731 -17.46 4.81 5.67
C ILE A 731 -17.27 6.06 6.54
N GLN A 732 -18.28 6.40 7.35
CA GLN A 732 -18.18 7.36 8.47
C GLN A 732 -18.99 6.90 9.70
N LYS A 733 -18.94 5.60 10.02
CA LYS A 733 -19.61 5.03 11.21
C LYS A 733 -18.76 4.00 11.98
N SER A 734 -17.45 4.24 12.08
CA SER A 734 -16.53 3.40 12.85
C SER A 734 -15.28 4.14 13.38
N ARG A 735 -15.48 5.28 14.07
CA ARG A 735 -14.55 5.89 15.06
C ARG A 735 -15.18 7.16 15.65
N GLY A 736 -15.68 7.09 16.89
CA GLY A 736 -16.29 8.25 17.55
C GLY A 736 -17.07 7.93 18.82
N GLY A 737 -16.36 7.90 19.95
CA GLY A 737 -16.88 7.67 21.30
C GLY A 737 -15.80 6.99 22.14
N THR A 738 -15.22 7.61 23.17
CA THR A 738 -15.80 8.54 24.14
C THR A 738 -14.84 9.68 24.52
N THR A 739 -15.38 10.87 24.84
CA THR A 739 -14.93 11.73 25.95
C THR A 739 -15.95 12.84 26.20
N THR A 740 -15.99 13.33 27.44
CA THR A 740 -17.14 14.04 28.01
C THR A 740 -17.04 15.58 28.01
N LYS A 741 -18.22 16.18 27.93
CA LYS A 741 -18.57 17.60 28.15
C LYS A 741 -17.63 18.39 29.09
N ALA A 742 -17.20 19.56 28.62
CA ALA A 742 -17.24 20.81 29.38
C ALA A 742 -17.52 21.97 28.41
N ARG A 743 -18.51 22.83 28.71
CA ARG A 743 -18.94 23.93 27.83
C ARG A 743 -18.88 25.23 28.62
N GLY A 744 -18.01 26.14 28.21
CA GLY A 744 -17.97 27.54 28.65
C GLY A 744 -18.02 28.43 27.42
N VAL A 745 -19.06 29.24 27.29
CA VAL A 745 -19.29 30.13 26.14
C VAL A 745 -19.00 31.56 26.55
N THR A 746 -18.20 32.30 25.76
CA THR A 746 -18.29 33.76 25.65
C THR A 746 -18.03 34.18 24.20
N THR A 747 -18.68 35.27 23.78
CA THR A 747 -18.77 35.74 22.39
C THR A 747 -18.29 37.18 22.24
N SER A 748 -17.44 37.44 21.25
CA SER A 748 -17.26 38.73 20.56
C SER A 748 -16.59 38.41 19.21
N GLN A 749 -17.07 38.79 18.03
CA GLN A 749 -17.48 40.09 17.44
C GLN A 749 -16.33 41.10 17.19
N THR A 750 -16.35 41.63 15.96
CA THR A 750 -15.45 42.66 15.35
C THR A 750 -14.00 42.20 15.08
N GLY A 751 -13.35 42.61 13.99
CA GLY A 751 -13.84 43.38 12.83
C GLY A 751 -12.82 43.37 11.68
N SER A 752 -13.29 43.61 10.45
CA SER A 752 -12.44 43.72 9.27
C SER A 752 -11.76 45.09 9.21
N ALA A 753 -10.49 45.14 8.78
CA ALA A 753 -9.83 46.35 8.34
C ALA A 753 -8.99 46.07 7.09
N SER A 754 -9.11 46.93 6.09
CA SER A 754 -8.43 46.84 4.79
C SER A 754 -7.57 48.10 4.61
N TYR A 755 -6.28 47.90 4.35
CA TYR A 755 -5.33 48.85 3.74
C TYR A 755 -4.22 47.99 3.08
N GLY A 756 -3.69 48.27 1.90
CA GLY A 756 -3.98 49.33 0.94
C GLY A 756 -2.75 50.17 0.59
N SER A 757 -2.06 49.86 -0.52
CA SER A 757 -1.02 50.67 -1.19
C SER A 757 0.32 50.88 -0.43
N ALA A 758 1.47 51.15 -1.07
CA ALA A 758 1.89 51.08 -2.49
C ALA A 758 3.43 51.24 -2.62
N LEU A 759 3.98 50.98 -3.83
CA LEU A 759 5.33 51.39 -4.34
C LEU A 759 6.54 50.75 -3.61
N SER A 760 7.70 50.47 -4.20
CA SER A 760 8.36 50.72 -5.51
C SER A 760 9.31 49.51 -5.75
N GLY A 761 9.86 49.13 -6.91
CA GLY A 761 10.00 49.74 -8.23
C GLY A 761 11.40 49.38 -8.78
N ASP A 762 11.43 48.61 -9.87
CA ASP A 762 12.49 48.32 -10.87
C ASP A 762 14.01 48.28 -10.59
N LEU A 763 14.65 47.32 -11.28
CA LEU A 763 15.99 47.30 -11.95
C LEU A 763 16.47 45.82 -11.97
N SER A 764 16.56 45.07 -13.08
CA SER A 764 17.34 45.28 -14.33
C SER A 764 18.76 45.77 -14.04
N GLY A 765 19.86 45.10 -14.40
CA GLY A 765 20.11 44.01 -15.35
C GLY A 765 21.46 44.27 -16.04
N SER A 766 22.13 43.25 -16.60
CA SER A 766 23.44 43.35 -17.30
C SER A 766 24.66 43.63 -16.39
N THR A 767 25.90 43.15 -16.63
CA THR A 767 26.46 42.07 -17.49
C THR A 767 27.89 41.79 -17.02
N GLY A 768 28.40 40.58 -17.28
CA GLY A 768 29.80 40.18 -17.09
C GLY A 768 30.01 38.75 -17.55
#